data_AF-A0A7K4HMT0-F1
#
_entry.id   AF-A0A7K4HMT0-F1
#
_cell.length_a   1.000
_cell.length_b   1.000
_cell.length_c   1.000
_cell.angle_alpha   90.00
_cell.angle_beta   90.00
_cell.angle_gamma   90.00
#
_symmetry.space_group_name_H-M   'P 1'
#
loop_
_entity.id
_entity.type
_entity.pdbx_description
1 polymer ?
#
loop_
_entity_poly.entity_id
_entity_poly.type
_entity_poly.pdbx_seq_one_letter_code
_entity_poly.pdbx_strand_id
1 'polypeptide(L)'
;MAEEKKQPRIGVFVCHCGTNIAGSLDVKAVQDYARTLPGVIVADEYQYMCSTPGQKKIDDAIKEHDLTGIVVAACSPRLHEPTFRTATKEGGLNPFRFEMANIREQNSWVHMHDYEGATAKAKDAVRIAVAKAALLEDLYPKSVPVEHAAMVVGAGVGGIQAALDLASAGIKTYLIEKTPTIGGRMSQLDKTFPTLDCSQCILTPKMVDVGRHPNIELHTYTEVEAVEGYIGNFDITLRKKARGVMTPTEATAKGIVGGGCNGCGDCDAVCPVIKPNPFEFGMKPRKAIYIYHPQVVPLIYTIDFDSCVKCGLCVEACGEKKAIDLNMEDSFETVKVGTVILATGYDAFPIEKKREWGYKQFDNVITSLEFERLICASGPTGGHLIRPSDGATPKKVAFVLCAGSRDNTGVGKPYCSRFCCMYSLKHAHQITEKIPGCQAYIFYMDIRSFGKMYEEFYYRIQDEGTKFIRGRVANILEDAKTKNLHVYAEDTLLGQPVDMVVDMVVLAAAVEPTQGVDTVRKMFGVSCSQDGWMLEAHPKLNPCGTTTAGVFLAGVCQGPKDIPDTVAQAEGAASAASIPIHMGKVELEPYFAQCIEEKCAGCGMCVNLCPYSALDLIEKDGRTVMHVTEAKCKGCGTCGGFCPGGAIYMQHFTTPQIVAQIDAFLLGGEQ
;
A
#
# COMPACT_ATOMS: atom_id res chain seq x y z
N MET A 1 -38.43 -24.93 -16.96
CA MET A 1 -39.14 -24.41 -18.14
C MET A 1 -38.12 -23.62 -18.92
N ALA A 2 -37.80 -24.02 -20.15
CA ALA A 2 -36.83 -23.29 -20.97
C ALA A 2 -37.44 -21.96 -21.40
N GLU A 3 -36.91 -20.84 -20.93
CA GLU A 3 -37.17 -19.53 -21.55
C GLU A 3 -36.80 -19.65 -23.04
N GLU A 4 -37.70 -19.25 -23.94
CA GLU A 4 -37.36 -19.04 -25.34
C GLU A 4 -36.13 -18.14 -25.41
N LYS A 5 -35.02 -18.64 -25.97
CA LYS A 5 -33.82 -17.84 -26.21
C LYS A 5 -34.19 -16.68 -27.13
N LYS A 6 -34.45 -15.50 -26.57
CA LYS A 6 -34.60 -14.26 -27.33
C LYS A 6 -33.35 -14.07 -28.18
N GLN A 7 -33.55 -13.73 -29.46
CA GLN A 7 -32.43 -13.39 -30.34
C GLN A 7 -31.67 -12.18 -29.77
N PRO A 8 -30.33 -12.15 -29.85
CA PRO A 8 -29.53 -11.06 -29.30
C PRO A 8 -29.84 -9.75 -30.03
N ARG A 9 -30.07 -8.69 -29.25
CA ARG A 9 -30.33 -7.31 -29.71
C ARG A 9 -29.33 -6.38 -29.03
N ILE A 10 -28.23 -6.08 -29.71
CA ILE A 10 -27.06 -5.43 -29.11
C ILE A 10 -26.99 -3.96 -29.53
N GLY A 11 -26.77 -3.08 -28.56
CA GLY A 11 -26.39 -1.68 -28.81
C GLY A 11 -24.88 -1.49 -28.66
N VAL A 12 -24.23 -0.87 -29.66
CA VAL A 12 -22.80 -0.58 -29.63
C VAL A 12 -22.56 0.93 -29.54
N PHE A 13 -21.78 1.38 -28.57
CA PHE A 13 -21.48 2.80 -28.38
C PHE A 13 -19.98 3.06 -28.40
N VAL A 14 -19.51 3.87 -29.35
CA VAL A 14 -18.08 4.15 -29.56
C VAL A 14 -17.73 5.54 -29.01
N CYS A 15 -16.75 5.60 -28.10
CA CYS A 15 -16.36 6.84 -27.45
C CYS A 15 -15.17 7.51 -28.17
N HIS A 16 -15.20 8.84 -28.29
CA HIS A 16 -14.05 9.59 -28.81
C HIS A 16 -13.00 9.86 -27.73
N CYS A 17 -13.47 9.99 -26.48
CA CYS A 17 -12.68 10.42 -25.33
C CYS A 17 -11.94 11.74 -25.62
N GLY A 18 -12.65 12.70 -26.19
CA GLY A 18 -12.05 13.90 -26.78
C GLY A 18 -11.18 13.50 -27.96
N THR A 19 -9.86 13.69 -27.85
CA THR A 19 -8.88 13.25 -28.84
C THR A 19 -8.10 12.01 -28.42
N ASN A 20 -8.36 11.43 -27.23
CA ASN A 20 -7.59 10.28 -26.74
C ASN A 20 -7.84 9.02 -27.58
N ILE A 21 -9.05 8.83 -28.11
CA ILE A 21 -9.37 7.73 -29.02
C ILE A 21 -9.43 8.29 -30.44
N ALA A 22 -10.27 9.31 -30.68
CA ALA A 22 -10.48 9.86 -32.02
C ALA A 22 -9.24 10.50 -32.67
N GLY A 23 -8.19 10.82 -31.89
CA GLY A 23 -6.93 11.33 -32.43
C GLY A 23 -6.04 10.27 -33.06
N SER A 24 -6.26 8.98 -32.76
CA SER A 24 -5.41 7.88 -33.21
C SER A 24 -6.15 6.81 -34.04
N LEU A 25 -7.47 6.88 -34.15
CA LEU A 25 -8.27 5.97 -34.97
C LEU A 25 -9.57 6.61 -35.47
N ASP A 26 -10.16 6.06 -36.52
CA ASP A 26 -11.42 6.52 -37.10
C ASP A 26 -12.61 5.93 -36.36
N VAL A 27 -13.18 6.73 -35.44
CA VAL A 27 -14.35 6.32 -34.65
C VAL A 27 -15.57 6.09 -35.54
N LYS A 28 -15.74 6.88 -36.58
CA LYS A 28 -16.89 6.77 -37.48
C LYS A 28 -16.83 5.45 -38.26
N ALA A 29 -15.66 5.09 -38.76
CA ALA A 29 -15.44 3.81 -39.41
C ALA A 29 -15.66 2.60 -38.47
N VAL A 30 -15.33 2.72 -37.18
CA VAL A 30 -15.61 1.68 -36.18
C VAL A 30 -17.11 1.56 -35.90
N GLN A 31 -17.81 2.69 -35.76
CA GLN A 31 -19.26 2.72 -35.60
C GLN A 31 -19.97 2.09 -36.80
N ASP A 32 -19.61 2.49 -38.01
CA ASP A 32 -20.26 1.99 -39.24
C ASP A 32 -19.99 0.50 -39.45
N TYR A 33 -18.80 0.02 -39.09
CA TYR A 33 -18.49 -1.41 -39.05
C TYR A 33 -19.32 -2.15 -37.99
N ALA A 34 -19.51 -1.60 -36.79
CA ALA A 34 -20.31 -2.24 -35.76
C ALA A 34 -21.75 -2.54 -36.23
N ARG A 35 -22.32 -1.70 -37.09
CA ARG A 35 -23.66 -1.89 -37.68
C ARG A 35 -23.77 -3.11 -38.60
N THR A 36 -22.66 -3.62 -39.12
CA THR A 36 -22.66 -4.80 -40.00
C THR A 36 -22.59 -6.10 -39.23
N LEU A 37 -22.41 -6.06 -37.90
CA LEU A 37 -22.22 -7.25 -37.09
C LEU A 37 -23.56 -7.93 -36.75
N PRO A 38 -23.63 -9.27 -36.74
CA PRO A 38 -24.82 -10.00 -36.36
C PRO A 38 -25.35 -9.60 -34.96
N GLY A 39 -26.66 -9.42 -34.85
CA GLY A 39 -27.33 -9.07 -33.59
C GLY A 39 -27.22 -7.60 -33.17
N VAL A 40 -26.44 -6.76 -33.87
CA VAL A 40 -26.37 -5.32 -33.57
C VAL A 40 -27.58 -4.59 -34.16
N ILE A 41 -28.37 -3.95 -33.30
CA ILE A 41 -29.59 -3.22 -33.68
C ILE A 41 -29.32 -1.72 -33.84
N VAL A 42 -28.43 -1.19 -33.01
CA VAL A 42 -28.06 0.22 -33.01
C VAL A 42 -26.56 0.36 -32.75
N ALA A 43 -25.91 1.25 -33.50
CA ALA A 43 -24.55 1.67 -33.20
C ALA A 43 -24.43 3.19 -33.26
N ASP A 44 -23.98 3.79 -32.18
CA ASP A 44 -23.82 5.23 -32.03
C ASP A 44 -22.41 5.63 -31.57
N GLU A 45 -22.04 6.89 -31.78
CA GLU A 45 -20.81 7.49 -31.26
C GLU A 45 -21.11 8.73 -30.43
N TYR A 46 -20.22 9.03 -29.48
CA TYR A 46 -20.28 10.29 -28.75
C TYR A 46 -18.92 10.68 -28.20
N GLN A 47 -18.73 11.99 -27.98
CA GLN A 47 -17.46 12.53 -27.51
C GLN A 47 -17.00 11.93 -26.17
N TYR A 48 -17.92 11.81 -25.21
CA TYR A 48 -17.63 11.32 -23.86
C TYR A 48 -18.75 10.39 -23.39
N MET A 49 -18.66 9.10 -23.72
CA MET A 49 -19.70 8.13 -23.33
C MET A 49 -19.95 8.05 -21.82
N CYS A 50 -18.95 8.32 -20.98
CA CYS A 50 -19.11 8.31 -19.52
C CYS A 50 -19.81 9.56 -18.95
N SER A 51 -20.02 10.60 -19.75
CA SER A 51 -20.75 11.80 -19.32
C SER A 51 -22.27 11.56 -19.27
N THR A 52 -23.02 12.43 -18.59
CA THR A 52 -24.49 12.32 -18.50
C THR A 52 -25.18 12.19 -19.88
N PRO A 53 -24.84 12.99 -20.91
CA PRO A 53 -25.43 12.79 -22.24
C PRO A 53 -25.07 11.45 -22.88
N GLY A 54 -23.84 10.95 -22.66
CA GLY A 54 -23.41 9.65 -23.17
C GLY A 54 -24.13 8.49 -22.50
N GLN A 55 -24.29 8.53 -21.16
CA GLN A 55 -25.05 7.54 -20.43
C GLN A 55 -26.55 7.57 -20.81
N LYS A 56 -27.11 8.77 -21.03
CA LYS A 56 -28.49 8.92 -21.49
C LYS A 56 -28.72 8.29 -22.87
N LYS A 57 -27.75 8.34 -23.79
CA LYS A 57 -27.84 7.62 -25.07
C LYS A 57 -27.98 6.11 -24.88
N ILE A 58 -27.29 5.53 -23.89
CA ILE A 58 -27.40 4.10 -23.58
C ILE A 58 -28.80 3.80 -23.02
N ASP A 59 -29.25 4.57 -22.03
CA ASP A 59 -30.58 4.47 -21.43
C ASP A 59 -31.70 4.53 -22.49
N ASP A 60 -31.71 5.59 -23.30
CA ASP A 60 -32.73 5.81 -24.32
C ASP A 60 -32.72 4.68 -25.36
N ALA A 61 -31.54 4.25 -25.83
CA ALA A 61 -31.42 3.18 -26.80
C ALA A 61 -31.91 1.82 -26.26
N ILE A 62 -31.68 1.51 -24.98
CA ILE A 62 -32.20 0.28 -24.35
C ILE A 62 -33.73 0.25 -24.46
N LYS A 63 -34.38 1.38 -24.14
CA LYS A 63 -35.85 1.51 -24.15
C LYS A 63 -36.42 1.55 -25.57
N GLU A 64 -35.79 2.30 -26.47
CA GLU A 64 -36.28 2.50 -27.84
C GLU A 64 -36.13 1.25 -28.71
N HIS A 65 -35.08 0.46 -28.48
CA HIS A 65 -34.74 -0.67 -29.35
C HIS A 65 -34.92 -2.05 -28.69
N ASP A 66 -35.46 -2.14 -27.47
CA ASP A 66 -35.63 -3.39 -26.72
C ASP A 66 -34.32 -4.21 -26.72
N LEU A 67 -33.24 -3.57 -26.27
CA LEU A 67 -31.91 -4.17 -26.32
C LEU A 67 -31.77 -5.26 -25.25
N THR A 68 -31.10 -6.35 -25.61
CA THR A 68 -30.75 -7.46 -24.71
C THR A 68 -29.28 -7.43 -24.27
N GLY A 69 -28.47 -6.55 -24.85
CA GLY A 69 -27.05 -6.43 -24.54
C GLY A 69 -26.45 -5.08 -24.96
N ILE A 70 -25.41 -4.64 -24.26
CA ILE A 70 -24.73 -3.36 -24.50
C ILE A 70 -23.23 -3.60 -24.63
N VAL A 71 -22.63 -2.98 -25.65
CA VAL A 71 -21.19 -2.89 -25.81
C VAL A 71 -20.78 -1.43 -25.80
N VAL A 72 -19.83 -1.06 -24.93
CA VAL A 72 -19.19 0.26 -24.98
C VAL A 72 -17.73 0.09 -25.39
N ALA A 73 -17.37 0.70 -26.52
CA ALA A 73 -16.02 0.74 -27.03
C ALA A 73 -15.34 2.05 -26.60
N ALA A 74 -14.56 1.98 -25.51
CA ALA A 74 -13.97 3.17 -24.88
C ALA A 74 -12.67 2.84 -24.13
N CYS A 75 -12.59 3.23 -22.85
CA CYS A 75 -11.43 3.00 -21.98
C CYS A 75 -11.42 1.61 -21.35
N SER A 76 -10.51 1.39 -20.41
CA SER A 76 -10.44 0.17 -19.62
C SER A 76 -11.71 -0.09 -18.78
N PRO A 77 -12.20 -1.35 -18.71
CA PRO A 77 -13.25 -1.73 -17.77
C PRO A 77 -12.84 -1.48 -16.31
N ARG A 78 -11.53 -1.53 -16.00
CA ARG A 78 -11.00 -1.19 -14.66
C ARG A 78 -11.31 0.24 -14.20
N LEU A 79 -11.69 1.12 -15.12
CA LEU A 79 -12.04 2.51 -14.83
C LEU A 79 -13.55 2.75 -14.80
N HIS A 80 -14.27 2.37 -15.86
CA HIS A 80 -15.67 2.77 -16.07
C HIS A 80 -16.66 1.63 -16.24
N GLU A 81 -16.29 0.36 -16.02
CA GLU A 81 -17.27 -0.73 -15.99
C GLU A 81 -18.40 -0.45 -14.97
N PRO A 82 -18.15 -0.03 -13.72
CA PRO A 82 -19.23 0.31 -12.79
C PRO A 82 -20.13 1.44 -13.30
N THR A 83 -19.55 2.44 -13.98
CA THR A 83 -20.30 3.56 -14.56
C THR A 83 -21.30 3.08 -15.61
N PHE A 84 -20.85 2.23 -16.54
CA PHE A 84 -21.72 1.75 -17.63
C PHE A 84 -22.66 0.63 -17.20
N ARG A 85 -22.32 -0.15 -16.17
CA ARG A 85 -23.27 -1.05 -15.50
C ARG A 85 -24.43 -0.27 -14.89
N THR A 86 -24.17 0.86 -14.24
CA THR A 86 -25.22 1.76 -13.73
C THR A 86 -26.09 2.30 -14.87
N ALA A 87 -25.50 2.83 -15.94
CA ALA A 87 -26.26 3.32 -17.09
C ALA A 87 -27.13 2.23 -17.73
N THR A 88 -26.60 1.00 -17.85
CA THR A 88 -27.35 -0.16 -18.35
C THR A 88 -28.54 -0.50 -17.45
N LYS A 89 -28.33 -0.47 -16.12
CA LYS A 89 -29.38 -0.68 -15.12
C LYS A 89 -30.47 0.40 -15.15
N GLU A 90 -30.08 1.68 -15.29
CA GLU A 90 -31.02 2.80 -15.41
C GLU A 90 -31.87 2.71 -16.69
N GLY A 91 -31.30 2.15 -17.76
CA GLY A 91 -32.01 1.75 -18.97
C GLY A 91 -33.07 0.65 -18.79
N GLY A 92 -33.04 -0.05 -17.66
CA GLY A 92 -33.94 -1.18 -17.36
C GLY A 92 -33.39 -2.54 -17.79
N LEU A 93 -32.11 -2.63 -18.20
CA LEU A 93 -31.46 -3.88 -18.55
C LEU A 93 -30.58 -4.37 -17.39
N ASN A 94 -30.42 -5.69 -17.23
CA ASN A 94 -29.55 -6.24 -16.20
C ASN A 94 -28.10 -5.73 -16.38
N PRO A 95 -27.42 -5.24 -15.32
CA PRO A 95 -26.09 -4.63 -15.44
C PRO A 95 -25.02 -5.57 -15.98
N PHE A 96 -25.23 -6.89 -15.95
CA PHE A 96 -24.31 -7.89 -16.49
C PHE A 96 -24.60 -8.28 -17.94
N ARG A 97 -25.56 -7.60 -18.59
CA ARG A 97 -25.74 -7.59 -20.05
C ARG A 97 -24.88 -6.53 -20.74
N PHE A 98 -23.82 -6.10 -20.07
CA PHE A 98 -22.89 -5.09 -20.52
C PHE A 98 -21.50 -5.71 -20.75
N GLU A 99 -20.86 -5.36 -21.87
CA GLU A 99 -19.47 -5.69 -22.18
C GLU A 99 -18.69 -4.43 -22.61
N MET A 100 -17.40 -4.38 -22.26
CA MET A 100 -16.52 -3.26 -22.59
C MET A 100 -15.49 -3.70 -23.65
N ALA A 101 -15.37 -2.95 -24.75
CA ALA A 101 -14.24 -3.05 -25.67
C ALA A 101 -13.22 -1.96 -25.33
N ASN A 102 -12.04 -2.33 -24.81
CA ASN A 102 -11.00 -1.36 -24.50
C ASN A 102 -10.24 -0.96 -25.77
N ILE A 103 -10.58 0.20 -26.32
CA ILE A 103 -9.95 0.78 -27.52
C ILE A 103 -9.09 2.01 -27.20
N ARG A 104 -8.83 2.30 -25.91
CA ARG A 104 -7.96 3.40 -25.48
C ARG A 104 -6.60 2.89 -24.99
N GLU A 105 -6.55 2.36 -23.78
CA GLU A 105 -5.31 1.86 -23.17
C GLU A 105 -4.70 0.69 -23.96
N GLN A 106 -5.54 -0.14 -24.58
CA GLN A 106 -5.10 -1.30 -25.37
C GLN A 106 -5.03 -1.03 -26.88
N ASN A 107 -5.34 0.19 -27.34
CA ASN A 107 -5.33 0.52 -28.76
C ASN A 107 -4.86 1.96 -29.01
N SER A 108 -5.74 2.97 -28.96
CA SER A 108 -5.42 4.34 -29.42
C SER A 108 -4.17 4.97 -28.80
N TRP A 109 -3.88 4.70 -27.52
CA TRP A 109 -2.71 5.24 -26.81
C TRP A 109 -1.40 4.52 -27.13
N VAL A 110 -1.45 3.26 -27.57
CA VAL A 110 -0.25 2.47 -27.88
C VAL A 110 0.05 2.42 -29.37
N HIS A 111 -0.89 2.84 -30.21
CA HIS A 111 -0.80 2.81 -31.68
C HIS A 111 -0.97 4.21 -32.31
N MET A 112 -0.54 5.26 -31.61
CA MET A 112 -0.76 6.68 -32.00
C MET A 112 -0.23 7.07 -33.39
N HIS A 113 0.67 6.26 -33.96
CA HIS A 113 1.31 6.51 -35.25
C HIS A 113 0.86 5.55 -36.35
N ASP A 114 -0.06 4.63 -36.06
CA ASP A 114 -0.61 3.67 -37.01
C ASP A 114 -2.15 3.80 -37.02
N TYR A 115 -2.64 4.85 -37.69
CA TYR A 115 -4.06 5.21 -37.67
C TYR A 115 -4.95 4.13 -38.30
N GLU A 116 -4.50 3.54 -39.41
CA GLU A 116 -5.22 2.48 -40.11
C GLU A 116 -5.22 1.18 -39.29
N GLY A 117 -4.06 0.77 -38.75
CA GLY A 117 -3.94 -0.42 -37.91
C GLY A 117 -4.70 -0.28 -36.59
N ALA A 118 -4.68 0.89 -35.96
CA ALA A 118 -5.46 1.17 -34.75
C ALA A 118 -6.98 1.10 -35.04
N THR A 119 -7.43 1.62 -36.17
CA THR A 119 -8.83 1.53 -36.61
C THR A 119 -9.24 0.08 -36.86
N ALA A 120 -8.41 -0.70 -37.57
CA ALA A 120 -8.67 -2.12 -37.81
C ALA A 120 -8.75 -2.91 -36.48
N LYS A 121 -7.79 -2.69 -35.58
CA LYS A 121 -7.79 -3.32 -34.24
C LYS A 121 -9.01 -2.96 -33.41
N ALA A 122 -9.51 -1.71 -33.50
CA ALA A 122 -10.73 -1.31 -32.80
C ALA A 122 -11.96 -2.05 -33.32
N LYS A 123 -12.07 -2.24 -34.64
CA LYS A 123 -13.14 -3.04 -35.25
C LYS A 123 -13.12 -4.48 -34.73
N ASP A 124 -11.95 -5.09 -34.66
CA ASP A 124 -11.80 -6.44 -34.08
C ASP A 124 -12.22 -6.47 -32.61
N ALA A 125 -11.75 -5.53 -31.80
CA ALA A 125 -12.12 -5.45 -30.37
C ALA A 125 -13.64 -5.30 -30.17
N VAL A 126 -14.30 -4.49 -31.01
CA VAL A 126 -15.76 -4.35 -30.99
C VAL A 126 -16.45 -5.65 -31.38
N ARG A 127 -16.01 -6.31 -32.46
CA ARG A 127 -16.59 -7.58 -32.91
C ARG A 127 -16.48 -8.67 -31.83
N ILE A 128 -15.32 -8.77 -31.18
CA ILE A 128 -15.07 -9.69 -30.06
C ILE A 128 -16.02 -9.39 -28.89
N ALA A 129 -16.19 -8.12 -28.52
CA ALA A 129 -17.10 -7.74 -27.43
C ALA A 129 -18.57 -8.01 -27.76
N VAL A 130 -19.00 -7.74 -28.99
CA VAL A 130 -20.36 -8.05 -29.49
C VAL A 130 -20.65 -9.55 -29.41
N ALA A 131 -19.71 -10.39 -29.84
CA ALA A 131 -19.87 -11.84 -29.80
C ALA A 131 -20.06 -12.37 -28.36
N LYS A 132 -19.31 -11.83 -27.39
CA LYS A 132 -19.55 -12.15 -25.96
C LYS A 132 -20.89 -11.60 -25.48
N ALA A 133 -21.20 -10.35 -25.80
CA ALA A 133 -22.43 -9.68 -25.37
C ALA A 133 -23.70 -10.44 -25.80
N ALA A 134 -23.67 -11.08 -26.99
CA ALA A 134 -24.75 -11.92 -27.49
C ALA A 134 -25.08 -13.13 -26.59
N LEU A 135 -24.10 -13.57 -25.78
CA LEU A 135 -24.19 -14.74 -24.91
C LEU A 135 -24.17 -14.38 -23.42
N LEU A 136 -24.14 -13.09 -23.06
CA LEU A 136 -24.23 -12.68 -21.66
C LEU A 136 -25.59 -13.09 -21.09
N GLU A 137 -25.63 -13.29 -19.77
CA GLU A 137 -26.80 -13.73 -19.03
C GLU A 137 -27.10 -12.73 -17.92
N ASP A 138 -28.33 -12.73 -17.43
CA ASP A 138 -28.72 -11.92 -16.27
C ASP A 138 -28.03 -12.47 -15.03
N LEU A 139 -27.27 -11.63 -14.35
CA LEU A 139 -26.67 -11.97 -13.07
C LEU A 139 -27.18 -11.03 -11.98
N TYR A 140 -27.31 -11.56 -10.78
CA TYR A 140 -27.87 -10.85 -9.64
C TYR A 140 -26.86 -10.87 -8.49
N PRO A 141 -26.33 -9.70 -8.08
CA PRO A 141 -25.43 -9.62 -6.95
C PRO A 141 -26.08 -10.20 -5.70
N LYS A 142 -25.30 -10.95 -4.91
CA LYS A 142 -25.72 -11.37 -3.57
C LYS A 142 -25.11 -10.43 -2.54
N SER A 143 -25.87 -10.09 -1.52
CA SER A 143 -25.34 -9.33 -0.40
C SER A 143 -24.81 -10.27 0.68
N VAL A 144 -23.67 -9.90 1.26
CA VAL A 144 -23.11 -10.54 2.46
C VAL A 144 -23.05 -9.53 3.59
N PRO A 145 -23.29 -9.95 4.85
CA PRO A 145 -23.15 -9.07 6.00
C PRO A 145 -21.69 -8.62 6.14
N VAL A 146 -21.49 -7.45 6.73
CA VAL A 146 -20.16 -6.92 7.04
C VAL A 146 -19.95 -6.97 8.54
N GLU A 147 -18.85 -7.59 8.95
CA GLU A 147 -18.38 -7.57 10.33
C GLU A 147 -18.11 -6.13 10.78
N HIS A 148 -18.63 -5.75 11.95
CA HIS A 148 -18.49 -4.39 12.47
C HIS A 148 -17.14 -4.17 13.18
N ALA A 149 -16.07 -4.54 12.47
CA ALA A 149 -14.70 -4.38 12.91
C ALA A 149 -13.77 -4.09 11.74
N ALA A 150 -12.69 -3.36 11.99
CA ALA A 150 -11.64 -3.08 11.01
C ALA A 150 -10.27 -3.50 11.55
N MET A 151 -9.33 -3.80 10.66
CA MET A 151 -7.92 -4.01 11.00
C MET A 151 -7.04 -2.95 10.35
N VAL A 152 -6.06 -2.44 11.10
CA VAL A 152 -5.00 -1.58 10.59
C VAL A 152 -3.66 -2.27 10.80
N VAL A 153 -2.90 -2.49 9.72
CA VAL A 153 -1.62 -3.21 9.74
C VAL A 153 -0.46 -2.22 9.60
N GLY A 154 0.30 -2.04 10.67
CA GLY A 154 1.38 -1.07 10.81
C GLY A 154 0.93 0.16 11.61
N ALA A 155 1.60 0.45 12.71
CA ALA A 155 1.22 1.51 13.65
C ALA A 155 2.20 2.70 13.64
N GLY A 156 2.64 3.10 12.44
CA GLY A 156 3.19 4.44 12.24
C GLY A 156 2.10 5.52 12.29
N VAL A 157 2.46 6.79 12.05
CA VAL A 157 1.50 7.92 12.12
C VAL A 157 0.25 7.71 11.24
N GLY A 158 0.39 7.10 10.06
CA GLY A 158 -0.74 6.77 9.19
C GLY A 158 -1.68 5.71 9.79
N GLY A 159 -1.14 4.64 10.35
CA GLY A 159 -1.95 3.60 10.98
C GLY A 159 -2.60 4.05 12.29
N ILE A 160 -1.86 4.84 13.09
CA ILE A 160 -2.38 5.48 14.31
C ILE A 160 -3.59 6.36 13.97
N GLN A 161 -3.45 7.24 12.96
CA GLN A 161 -4.54 8.12 12.55
C GLN A 161 -5.76 7.33 12.06
N ALA A 162 -5.55 6.38 11.14
CA ALA A 162 -6.63 5.57 10.60
C ALA A 162 -7.38 4.79 11.70
N ALA A 163 -6.65 4.25 12.69
CA ALA A 163 -7.24 3.53 13.80
C ALA A 163 -8.06 4.43 14.71
N LEU A 164 -7.56 5.63 15.03
CA LEU A 164 -8.29 6.61 15.84
C LEU A 164 -9.60 7.04 15.16
N ASP A 165 -9.58 7.30 13.86
CA ASP A 165 -10.76 7.76 13.13
C ASP A 165 -11.84 6.67 13.01
N LEU A 166 -11.44 5.43 12.67
CA LEU A 166 -12.35 4.28 12.66
C LEU A 166 -12.97 4.05 14.05
N ALA A 167 -12.14 4.06 15.08
CA ALA A 167 -12.58 3.83 16.45
C ALA A 167 -13.50 4.95 16.98
N SER A 168 -13.23 6.20 16.61
CA SER A 168 -14.07 7.36 16.91
C SER A 168 -15.40 7.33 16.15
N ALA A 169 -15.45 6.68 14.98
CA ALA A 169 -16.68 6.38 14.27
C ALA A 169 -17.49 5.22 14.88
N GLY A 170 -17.02 4.65 16.00
CA GLY A 170 -17.70 3.56 16.70
C GLY A 170 -17.34 2.16 16.21
N ILE A 171 -16.34 2.03 15.33
CA ILE A 171 -15.94 0.75 14.74
C ILE A 171 -14.87 0.10 15.62
N LYS A 172 -15.07 -1.16 16.00
CA LYS A 172 -14.02 -1.94 16.69
C LYS A 172 -12.80 -2.03 15.78
N THR A 173 -11.64 -1.61 16.26
CA THR A 173 -10.44 -1.51 15.42
C THR A 173 -9.28 -2.28 16.02
N TYR A 174 -8.78 -3.26 15.29
CA TYR A 174 -7.55 -3.99 15.62
C TYR A 174 -6.35 -3.25 15.01
N LEU A 175 -5.43 -2.75 15.83
CA LEU A 175 -4.21 -2.10 15.35
C LEU A 175 -3.01 -3.02 15.58
N ILE A 176 -2.41 -3.50 14.49
CA ILE A 176 -1.34 -4.50 14.50
C ILE A 176 0.01 -3.82 14.25
N GLU A 177 0.97 -4.05 15.14
CA GLU A 177 2.32 -3.48 15.05
C GLU A 177 3.39 -4.56 15.23
N LYS A 178 4.28 -4.65 14.24
CA LYS A 178 5.36 -5.63 14.19
C LYS A 178 6.38 -5.44 15.30
N THR A 179 6.70 -4.20 15.64
CA THR A 179 7.69 -3.86 16.67
C THR A 179 7.05 -3.81 18.07
N PRO A 180 7.83 -3.79 19.15
CA PRO A 180 7.27 -3.77 20.51
C PRO A 180 6.45 -2.53 20.89
N THR A 181 6.46 -1.47 20.06
CA THR A 181 5.79 -0.18 20.30
C THR A 181 5.25 0.40 19.01
N ILE A 182 4.22 1.22 19.10
CA ILE A 182 3.73 2.04 17.99
C ILE A 182 4.60 3.30 17.80
N GLY A 183 4.37 4.05 16.72
CA GLY A 183 4.99 5.35 16.42
C GLY A 183 5.77 5.40 15.10
N GLY A 184 6.28 4.25 14.65
CA GLY A 184 6.99 4.11 13.37
C GLY A 184 8.21 5.04 13.24
N ARG A 185 8.56 5.42 11.99
CA ARG A 185 9.73 6.28 11.72
C ARG A 185 9.59 7.69 12.33
N MET A 186 8.37 8.18 12.53
CA MET A 186 8.14 9.51 13.07
C MET A 186 8.64 9.64 14.51
N SER A 187 8.61 8.56 15.30
CA SER A 187 9.15 8.57 16.67
C SER A 187 10.69 8.68 16.71
N GLN A 188 11.38 8.39 15.60
CA GLN A 188 12.83 8.53 15.48
C GLN A 188 13.28 9.97 15.19
N LEU A 189 12.38 10.85 14.75
CA LEU A 189 12.71 12.22 14.35
C LEU A 189 12.88 13.13 15.57
N ASP A 190 13.73 14.15 15.51
CA ASP A 190 13.79 15.19 16.54
C ASP A 190 12.64 16.21 16.35
N LYS A 191 12.66 16.90 15.20
CA LYS A 191 11.64 17.88 14.79
C LYS A 191 10.94 17.46 13.50
N THR A 192 9.88 18.15 13.12
CA THR A 192 9.13 17.93 11.88
C THR A 192 9.03 19.23 11.08
N PHE A 193 9.20 19.17 9.76
CA PHE A 193 9.04 20.34 8.88
C PHE A 193 7.56 20.53 8.52
N PRO A 194 7.14 21.74 8.11
CA PRO A 194 7.90 22.99 8.09
C PRO A 194 7.83 23.75 9.43
N THR A 195 7.00 23.29 10.37
CA THR A 195 6.69 24.01 11.62
C THR A 195 7.80 23.94 12.66
N LEU A 196 8.71 22.96 12.53
CA LEU A 196 9.79 22.66 13.48
C LEU A 196 9.29 22.15 14.83
N ASP A 197 8.05 21.65 14.89
CA ASP A 197 7.53 20.98 16.08
C ASP A 197 8.34 19.74 16.40
N CYS A 198 8.55 19.49 17.68
CA CYS A 198 9.08 18.21 18.16
C CYS A 198 8.15 17.07 17.70
N SER A 199 8.72 16.02 17.10
CA SER A 199 7.94 14.90 16.56
C SER A 199 7.10 14.21 17.65
N GLN A 200 7.68 14.05 18.84
CA GLN A 200 7.05 13.41 19.99
C GLN A 200 5.91 14.26 20.54
N CYS A 201 6.02 15.60 20.51
CA CYS A 201 4.96 16.49 21.00
C CYS A 201 3.64 16.30 20.25
N ILE A 202 3.69 15.93 18.97
CA ILE A 202 2.48 15.70 18.14
C ILE A 202 2.15 14.21 17.97
N LEU A 203 3.13 13.31 18.11
CA LEU A 203 2.93 11.87 17.96
C LEU A 203 2.56 11.18 19.28
N THR A 204 3.26 11.46 20.37
CA THR A 204 3.06 10.77 21.66
C THR A 204 1.62 10.91 22.16
N PRO A 205 0.94 12.08 22.09
CA PRO A 205 -0.47 12.17 22.47
C PRO A 205 -1.35 11.20 21.69
N LYS A 206 -1.18 11.10 20.37
CA LYS A 206 -1.92 10.14 19.54
C LYS A 206 -1.60 8.68 19.89
N MET A 207 -0.35 8.38 20.23
CA MET A 207 0.03 7.04 20.72
C MET A 207 -0.68 6.71 22.04
N VAL A 208 -0.73 7.66 22.97
CA VAL A 208 -1.44 7.50 24.25
C VAL A 208 -2.95 7.33 24.04
N ASP A 209 -3.54 8.11 23.13
CA ASP A 209 -4.96 8.00 22.78
C ASP A 209 -5.28 6.61 22.24
N VAL A 210 -4.48 6.10 21.31
CA VAL A 210 -4.60 4.71 20.81
C VAL A 210 -4.55 3.70 21.96
N GLY A 211 -3.59 3.84 22.88
CA GLY A 211 -3.43 2.91 24.00
C GLY A 211 -4.56 2.94 25.04
N ARG A 212 -5.44 3.95 25.00
CA ARG A 212 -6.56 4.12 25.94
C ARG A 212 -7.93 4.08 25.29
N HIS A 213 -8.00 4.05 23.96
CA HIS A 213 -9.25 4.14 23.24
C HIS A 213 -10.08 2.85 23.42
N PRO A 214 -11.34 2.91 23.87
CA PRO A 214 -12.13 1.72 24.21
C PRO A 214 -12.45 0.82 23.01
N ASN A 215 -12.50 1.40 21.81
CA ASN A 215 -12.75 0.66 20.57
C ASN A 215 -11.47 0.19 19.86
N ILE A 216 -10.26 0.46 20.39
CA ILE A 216 -9.01 0.01 19.76
C ILE A 216 -8.43 -1.16 20.56
N GLU A 217 -8.21 -2.27 19.86
CA GLU A 217 -7.45 -3.41 20.37
C GLU A 217 -6.03 -3.33 19.78
N LEU A 218 -5.07 -2.90 20.60
CA LEU A 218 -3.68 -2.71 20.17
C LEU A 218 -2.87 -4.00 20.36
N HIS A 219 -2.36 -4.55 19.26
CA HIS A 219 -1.47 -5.71 19.25
C HIS A 219 -0.06 -5.27 18.82
N THR A 220 0.81 -5.02 19.80
CA THR A 220 2.24 -4.75 19.55
C THR A 220 3.06 -6.02 19.66
N TYR A 221 4.16 -6.07 18.90
CA TYR A 221 4.97 -7.27 18.71
C TYR A 221 4.19 -8.43 18.07
N THR A 222 3.29 -8.07 17.16
CA THR A 222 2.36 -8.99 16.48
C THR A 222 2.46 -8.80 14.98
N GLU A 223 2.42 -9.89 14.23
CA GLU A 223 2.44 -9.88 12.77
C GLU A 223 1.21 -10.63 12.23
N VAL A 224 0.77 -10.28 11.03
CA VAL A 224 -0.26 -11.06 10.32
C VAL A 224 0.40 -12.31 9.76
N GLU A 225 -0.14 -13.48 10.10
CA GLU A 225 0.37 -14.79 9.67
C GLU A 225 -0.40 -15.33 8.47
N ALA A 226 -1.73 -15.16 8.47
CA ALA A 226 -2.60 -15.62 7.38
C ALA A 226 -3.84 -14.73 7.25
N VAL A 227 -4.37 -14.64 6.02
CA VAL A 227 -5.58 -13.89 5.69
C VAL A 227 -6.46 -14.77 4.81
N GLU A 228 -7.66 -15.02 5.29
CA GLU A 228 -8.70 -15.74 4.55
C GLU A 228 -9.95 -14.87 4.42
N GLY A 229 -10.84 -15.26 3.51
CA GLY A 229 -12.15 -14.63 3.36
C GLY A 229 -12.20 -13.50 2.33
N TYR A 230 -13.08 -12.53 2.58
CA TYR A 230 -13.52 -11.54 1.58
C TYR A 230 -13.99 -10.25 2.23
N ILE A 231 -14.24 -9.23 1.41
CA ILE A 231 -14.79 -7.96 1.89
C ILE A 231 -15.98 -8.19 2.82
N GLY A 232 -15.91 -7.63 4.01
CA GLY A 232 -16.92 -7.79 5.05
C GLY A 232 -16.71 -8.99 5.98
N ASN A 233 -15.92 -10.00 5.59
CA ASN A 233 -15.71 -11.23 6.35
C ASN A 233 -14.28 -11.75 6.13
N PHE A 234 -13.28 -11.02 6.60
CA PHE A 234 -11.90 -11.49 6.64
C PHE A 234 -11.64 -12.20 7.97
N ASP A 235 -11.11 -13.41 7.88
CA ASP A 235 -10.57 -14.14 9.03
C ASP A 235 -9.05 -14.01 8.99
N ILE A 236 -8.48 -13.29 9.96
CA ILE A 236 -7.06 -12.93 9.98
C ILE A 236 -6.40 -13.59 11.17
N THR A 237 -5.43 -14.48 10.89
CA THR A 237 -4.61 -15.09 11.91
C THR A 237 -3.44 -14.16 12.25
N LEU A 238 -3.35 -13.79 13.51
CA LEU A 238 -2.31 -12.97 14.10
C LEU A 238 -1.32 -13.86 14.83
N ARG A 239 -0.03 -13.69 14.56
CA ARG A 239 1.07 -14.27 15.33
C ARG A 239 1.57 -13.24 16.32
N LYS A 240 1.22 -13.41 17.60
CA LYS A 240 1.79 -12.65 18.71
C LYS A 240 3.15 -13.26 19.05
N LYS A 241 4.22 -12.52 18.78
CA LYS A 241 5.57 -13.01 19.07
C LYS A 241 5.80 -13.09 20.57
N ALA A 242 6.58 -14.07 21.00
CA ALA A 242 6.98 -14.24 22.39
C ALA A 242 7.74 -12.99 22.87
N ARG A 243 7.07 -12.14 23.65
CA ARG A 243 7.67 -10.95 24.24
C ARG A 243 8.62 -11.30 25.40
N GLY A 244 8.39 -12.45 26.03
CA GLY A 244 9.05 -12.86 27.27
C GLY A 244 8.64 -12.05 28.50
N VAL A 245 7.69 -11.12 28.34
CA VAL A 245 7.20 -10.23 29.39
C VAL A 245 5.68 -10.09 29.22
N MET A 246 4.94 -10.42 30.26
CA MET A 246 3.48 -10.36 30.29
C MET A 246 2.99 -8.96 30.63
N THR A 247 1.96 -8.53 29.92
CA THR A 247 1.12 -7.40 30.30
C THR A 247 0.35 -7.69 31.60
N PRO A 248 -0.15 -6.66 32.30
CA PRO A 248 -1.04 -6.85 33.46
C PRO A 248 -2.27 -7.72 33.14
N THR A 249 -2.84 -7.59 31.94
CA THR A 249 -3.98 -8.38 31.47
C THR A 249 -3.61 -9.85 31.31
N GLU A 250 -2.48 -10.15 30.67
CA GLU A 250 -1.99 -11.54 30.50
C GLU A 250 -1.62 -12.19 31.83
N ALA A 251 -0.97 -11.44 32.74
CA ALA A 251 -0.64 -11.93 34.08
C ALA A 251 -1.91 -12.28 34.88
N THR A 252 -2.94 -11.43 34.80
CA THR A 252 -4.24 -11.69 35.42
C THR A 252 -4.91 -12.93 34.82
N ALA A 253 -4.86 -13.09 33.50
CA ALA A 253 -5.38 -14.28 32.81
C ALA A 253 -4.66 -15.58 33.22
N LYS A 254 -3.39 -15.50 33.63
CA LYS A 254 -2.62 -16.61 34.22
C LYS A 254 -2.78 -16.75 35.75
N GLY A 255 -3.71 -16.02 36.38
CA GLY A 255 -4.00 -16.09 37.82
C GLY A 255 -3.03 -15.32 38.73
N ILE A 256 -2.21 -14.43 38.17
CA ILE A 256 -1.24 -13.61 38.93
C ILE A 256 -1.89 -12.24 39.23
N VAL A 257 -2.68 -12.18 40.30
CA VAL A 257 -3.40 -10.96 40.72
C VAL A 257 -2.40 -9.87 41.14
N GLY A 258 -2.50 -8.68 40.52
CA GLY A 258 -1.57 -7.57 40.76
C GLY A 258 -0.19 -7.74 40.11
N GLY A 259 0.00 -8.78 39.29
CA GLY A 259 1.22 -9.03 38.53
C GLY A 259 1.25 -8.35 37.15
N GLY A 260 2.28 -8.68 36.38
CA GLY A 260 2.52 -8.16 35.04
C GLY A 260 3.45 -6.95 35.02
N CYS A 261 3.87 -6.57 33.80
CA CYS A 261 4.84 -5.51 33.61
C CYS A 261 4.23 -4.14 33.90
N ASN A 262 4.96 -3.32 34.66
CA ASN A 262 4.60 -1.94 34.96
C ASN A 262 5.64 -0.92 34.42
N GLY A 263 6.61 -1.37 33.62
CA GLY A 263 7.60 -0.48 33.02
C GLY A 263 8.70 0.07 33.95
N CYS A 264 8.86 -0.45 35.17
CA CYS A 264 9.81 0.08 36.16
C CYS A 264 11.30 0.09 35.74
N GLY A 265 11.74 -0.89 34.95
CA GLY A 265 13.14 -1.00 34.49
C GLY A 265 14.10 -1.75 35.40
N ASP A 266 13.65 -2.29 36.54
CA ASP A 266 14.49 -3.09 37.46
C ASP A 266 15.21 -4.25 36.74
N CYS A 267 14.54 -4.85 35.76
CA CYS A 267 15.04 -5.98 34.97
C CYS A 267 16.13 -5.60 33.95
N ASP A 268 16.15 -4.36 33.44
CA ASP A 268 17.15 -3.86 32.50
C ASP A 268 18.50 -3.68 33.19
N ALA A 269 18.49 -3.10 34.40
CA ALA A 269 19.69 -2.79 35.17
C ALA A 269 20.54 -4.03 35.48
N VAL A 270 19.90 -5.18 35.73
CA VAL A 270 20.58 -6.44 36.08
C VAL A 270 20.98 -7.29 34.87
N CYS A 271 20.54 -6.93 33.66
CA CYS A 271 20.83 -7.74 32.48
C CYS A 271 22.33 -7.64 32.09
N PRO A 272 23.06 -8.77 32.00
CA PRO A 272 24.48 -8.75 31.67
C PRO A 272 24.75 -8.58 30.17
N VAL A 273 23.73 -8.80 29.32
CA VAL A 273 23.88 -8.75 27.86
C VAL A 273 23.84 -7.30 27.38
N ILE A 274 24.77 -6.93 26.50
CA ILE A 274 24.81 -5.63 25.84
C ILE A 274 24.78 -5.84 24.32
N LYS A 275 23.87 -5.16 23.63
CA LYS A 275 23.72 -5.20 22.17
C LYS A 275 23.52 -3.79 21.61
N PRO A 276 23.82 -3.53 20.33
CA PRO A 276 23.48 -2.27 19.69
C PRO A 276 21.96 -2.04 19.67
N ASN A 277 21.51 -0.81 19.93
CA ASN A 277 20.09 -0.45 19.87
C ASN A 277 19.67 -0.14 18.41
N PRO A 278 18.76 -0.92 17.80
CA PRO A 278 18.29 -0.69 16.44
C PRO A 278 17.57 0.66 16.26
N PHE A 279 16.86 1.15 17.28
CA PHE A 279 16.17 2.45 17.22
C PHE A 279 17.17 3.61 17.06
N GLU A 280 18.37 3.44 17.62
CA GLU A 280 19.48 4.39 17.58
C GLU A 280 20.52 4.04 16.51
N PHE A 281 20.19 3.19 15.54
CA PHE A 281 21.10 2.71 14.49
C PHE A 281 22.42 2.12 15.03
N GLY A 282 22.37 1.53 16.23
CA GLY A 282 23.53 0.95 16.91
C GLY A 282 24.43 1.95 17.63
N MET A 283 24.13 3.26 17.59
CA MET A 283 24.92 4.32 18.25
C MET A 283 24.76 4.35 19.78
N LYS A 284 23.76 3.64 20.32
CA LYS A 284 23.56 3.45 21.76
C LYS A 284 23.49 1.96 22.08
N PRO A 285 24.11 1.47 23.17
CA PRO A 285 23.86 0.12 23.64
C PRO A 285 22.43 -0.01 24.22
N ARG A 286 21.90 -1.22 24.17
CA ARG A 286 20.71 -1.69 24.90
C ARG A 286 20.99 -3.05 25.54
N LYS A 287 20.12 -3.47 26.44
CA LYS A 287 20.14 -4.80 27.04
C LYS A 287 19.33 -5.80 26.22
N ALA A 288 19.40 -7.09 26.58
CA ALA A 288 18.55 -8.12 25.96
C ALA A 288 17.09 -7.97 26.36
N ILE A 289 16.79 -7.58 27.60
CA ILE A 289 15.47 -7.11 28.03
C ILE A 289 15.43 -5.59 27.97
N TYR A 290 14.50 -5.00 27.23
CA TYR A 290 14.57 -3.57 26.88
C TYR A 290 13.19 -2.96 26.58
N ILE A 291 13.12 -1.64 26.57
CA ILE A 291 12.08 -0.87 25.87
C ILE A 291 12.67 -0.25 24.60
N TYR A 292 11.88 -0.09 23.55
CA TYR A 292 12.38 0.33 22.23
C TYR A 292 12.94 1.76 22.23
N HIS A 293 12.23 2.69 22.87
CA HIS A 293 12.65 4.07 23.15
C HIS A 293 11.91 4.60 24.40
N PRO A 294 12.28 5.77 24.97
CA PRO A 294 11.72 6.21 26.26
C PRO A 294 10.21 6.54 26.28
N GLN A 295 9.60 6.82 25.12
CA GLN A 295 8.17 7.17 24.98
C GLN A 295 7.35 6.03 24.33
N VAL A 296 7.70 4.77 24.63
CA VAL A 296 7.01 3.60 24.07
C VAL A 296 5.53 3.54 24.49
N VAL A 297 4.69 3.08 23.57
CA VAL A 297 3.31 2.68 23.85
C VAL A 297 3.05 1.30 23.23
N PRO A 298 2.68 0.28 24.04
CA PRO A 298 2.54 0.32 25.50
C PRO A 298 3.90 0.37 26.22
N LEU A 299 3.93 0.87 27.46
CA LEU A 299 5.13 0.86 28.30
C LEU A 299 5.37 -0.55 28.89
N ILE A 300 5.85 -1.46 28.03
CA ILE A 300 6.11 -2.87 28.37
C ILE A 300 7.50 -3.25 27.85
N TYR A 301 8.28 -3.90 28.69
CA TYR A 301 9.60 -4.44 28.31
C TYR A 301 9.46 -5.63 27.36
N THR A 302 10.50 -5.89 26.58
CA THR A 302 10.56 -7.00 25.63
C THR A 302 11.91 -7.69 25.73
N ILE A 303 11.93 -9.01 25.64
CA ILE A 303 13.15 -9.80 25.58
C ILE A 303 13.49 -10.10 24.12
N ASP A 304 14.69 -9.70 23.72
CA ASP A 304 15.34 -10.18 22.51
C ASP A 304 15.90 -11.59 22.78
N PHE A 305 15.14 -12.62 22.42
CA PHE A 305 15.50 -14.01 22.65
C PHE A 305 16.72 -14.47 21.85
N ASP A 306 17.02 -13.84 20.71
CA ASP A 306 18.24 -14.15 19.93
C ASP A 306 19.52 -13.72 20.67
N SER A 307 19.40 -12.77 21.61
CA SER A 307 20.50 -12.27 22.42
C SER A 307 20.47 -12.76 23.87
N CYS A 308 19.34 -13.26 24.35
CA CYS A 308 19.14 -13.63 25.75
C CYS A 308 19.88 -14.93 26.10
N VAL A 309 20.69 -14.89 27.17
CA VAL A 309 21.41 -16.07 27.69
C VAL A 309 20.61 -16.85 28.75
N LYS A 310 19.34 -16.50 28.97
CA LYS A 310 18.41 -17.11 29.95
C LYS A 310 18.99 -17.28 31.38
N CYS A 311 19.79 -16.34 31.85
CA CYS A 311 20.45 -16.41 33.16
C CYS A 311 19.52 -16.24 34.38
N GLY A 312 18.25 -15.82 34.21
CA GLY A 312 17.28 -15.68 35.30
C GLY A 312 17.35 -14.37 36.12
N LEU A 313 18.42 -13.59 36.02
CA LEU A 313 18.60 -12.36 36.83
C LEU A 313 17.44 -11.36 36.69
N CYS A 314 16.93 -11.17 35.49
CA CYS A 314 15.79 -10.28 35.25
C CYS A 314 14.50 -10.79 35.94
N VAL A 315 14.30 -12.11 36.02
CA VAL A 315 13.15 -12.75 36.69
C VAL A 315 13.21 -12.48 38.19
N GLU A 316 14.39 -12.67 38.81
CA GLU A 316 14.62 -12.37 40.22
C GLU A 316 14.35 -10.88 40.53
N ALA A 317 14.89 -9.97 39.71
CA ALA A 317 14.66 -8.53 39.86
C ALA A 317 13.20 -8.12 39.64
N CYS A 318 12.43 -8.87 38.84
CA CYS A 318 11.01 -8.62 38.63
C CYS A 318 10.18 -8.92 39.91
N GLY A 319 10.64 -9.88 40.71
CA GLY A 319 10.07 -10.22 42.02
C GLY A 319 8.58 -10.56 41.95
N GLU A 320 7.79 -10.02 42.88
CA GLU A 320 6.36 -10.31 43.04
C GLU A 320 5.49 -9.91 41.84
N LYS A 321 6.00 -9.05 40.94
CA LYS A 321 5.30 -8.71 39.70
C LYS A 321 5.16 -9.93 38.78
N LYS A 322 6.10 -10.89 38.87
CA LYS A 322 6.13 -12.15 38.11
C LYS A 322 5.80 -11.98 36.62
N ALA A 323 6.30 -10.90 36.04
CA ALA A 323 5.95 -10.51 34.67
C ALA A 323 6.78 -11.23 33.61
N ILE A 324 7.96 -11.76 33.97
CA ILE A 324 8.92 -12.30 33.01
C ILE A 324 8.74 -13.80 32.88
N ASP A 325 8.62 -14.26 31.63
CA ASP A 325 8.48 -15.66 31.25
C ASP A 325 9.51 -15.98 30.15
N LEU A 326 10.65 -16.55 30.54
CA LEU A 326 11.76 -16.88 29.63
C LEU A 326 11.46 -18.07 28.69
N ASN A 327 10.32 -18.72 28.89
CA ASN A 327 9.84 -19.84 28.07
C ASN A 327 8.53 -19.50 27.37
N MET A 328 8.16 -18.21 27.31
CA MET A 328 7.04 -17.76 26.51
C MET A 328 7.27 -18.17 25.05
N GLU A 329 6.24 -18.74 24.45
CA GLU A 329 6.21 -19.11 23.04
C GLU A 329 5.31 -18.15 22.27
N ASP A 330 5.46 -18.15 20.95
CA ASP A 330 4.54 -17.43 20.08
C ASP A 330 3.13 -17.97 20.26
N SER A 331 2.13 -17.09 20.18
CA SER A 331 0.73 -17.49 20.20
C SER A 331 0.01 -17.00 18.96
N PHE A 332 -1.02 -17.76 18.58
CA PHE A 332 -1.82 -17.49 17.40
C PHE A 332 -3.26 -17.26 17.81
N GLU A 333 -3.87 -16.22 17.27
CA GLU A 333 -5.30 -15.97 17.40
C GLU A 333 -5.87 -15.58 16.04
N THR A 334 -7.13 -15.94 15.80
CA THR A 334 -7.84 -15.49 14.61
C THR A 334 -8.86 -14.44 15.01
N VAL A 335 -8.83 -13.30 14.32
CA VAL A 335 -9.80 -12.22 14.49
C VAL A 335 -10.58 -12.03 13.20
N LYS A 336 -11.85 -11.67 13.33
CA LYS A 336 -12.72 -11.41 12.19
C LYS A 336 -12.91 -9.92 11.99
N VAL A 337 -12.73 -9.44 10.76
CA VAL A 337 -12.88 -8.01 10.41
C VAL A 337 -13.58 -7.82 9.07
N GLY A 338 -14.26 -6.68 8.92
CA GLY A 338 -14.97 -6.29 7.71
C GLY A 338 -14.06 -5.63 6.67
N THR A 339 -13.12 -4.80 7.13
CA THR A 339 -12.17 -4.09 6.26
C THR A 339 -10.77 -4.05 6.86
N VAL A 340 -9.78 -3.80 5.99
CA VAL A 340 -8.36 -3.75 6.35
C VAL A 340 -7.71 -2.51 5.75
N ILE A 341 -6.86 -1.83 6.53
CA ILE A 341 -6.00 -0.74 6.07
C ILE A 341 -4.53 -1.16 6.24
N LEU A 342 -3.76 -1.12 5.16
CA LEU A 342 -2.32 -1.39 5.18
C LEU A 342 -1.54 -0.07 5.33
N ALA A 343 -0.76 0.05 6.41
CA ALA A 343 -0.01 1.24 6.78
C ALA A 343 1.44 0.89 7.20
N THR A 344 2.07 -0.04 6.47
CA THR A 344 3.36 -0.67 6.82
C THR A 344 4.60 0.23 6.69
N GLY A 345 4.45 1.47 6.22
CA GLY A 345 5.53 2.45 6.18
C GLY A 345 6.59 2.16 5.10
N TYR A 346 7.87 2.42 5.45
CA TYR A 346 9.01 2.38 4.53
C TYR A 346 10.32 2.08 5.27
N ASP A 347 11.32 1.69 4.49
CA ASP A 347 12.70 1.57 4.93
C ASP A 347 13.64 2.50 4.16
N ALA A 348 14.75 2.88 4.79
CA ALA A 348 15.81 3.61 4.12
C ALA A 348 16.53 2.67 3.14
N PHE A 349 16.79 3.16 1.93
CA PHE A 349 17.63 2.46 0.96
C PHE A 349 19.00 2.15 1.57
N PRO A 350 19.55 0.94 1.38
CA PRO A 350 20.87 0.55 1.88
C PRO A 350 21.96 1.33 1.15
N ILE A 351 22.23 2.53 1.64
CA ILE A 351 23.09 3.53 1.00
C ILE A 351 24.55 3.10 0.90
N GLU A 352 24.98 2.10 1.68
CA GLU A 352 26.30 1.45 1.55
C GLU A 352 26.53 0.82 0.17
N LYS A 353 25.47 0.57 -0.61
CA LYS A 353 25.58 0.14 -2.01
C LYS A 353 26.14 1.23 -2.91
N LYS A 354 26.07 2.50 -2.50
CA LYS A 354 26.60 3.68 -3.19
C LYS A 354 27.98 4.03 -2.61
N ARG A 355 28.99 3.28 -3.06
CA ARG A 355 30.36 3.33 -2.52
C ARG A 355 31.03 4.69 -2.70
N GLU A 356 30.63 5.46 -3.72
CA GLU A 356 31.16 6.79 -4.01
C GLU A 356 30.88 7.83 -2.90
N TRP A 357 30.04 7.53 -1.93
CA TRP A 357 29.80 8.43 -0.80
C TRP A 357 30.40 7.93 0.52
N GLY A 358 31.05 6.76 0.52
CA GLY A 358 31.85 6.31 1.66
C GLY A 358 31.07 5.99 2.95
N TYR A 359 29.74 5.81 2.89
CA TYR A 359 28.97 5.40 4.07
C TYR A 359 29.45 4.05 4.61
N LYS A 360 29.62 3.96 5.94
CA LYS A 360 30.28 2.85 6.68
C LYS A 360 31.76 2.60 6.31
N GLN A 361 32.36 3.44 5.48
CA GLN A 361 33.80 3.43 5.19
C GLN A 361 34.50 4.61 5.85
N PHE A 362 33.84 5.77 5.88
CA PHE A 362 34.28 6.98 6.55
C PHE A 362 33.35 7.26 7.73
N ASP A 363 33.91 7.37 8.93
CA ASP A 363 33.15 7.46 10.18
C ASP A 363 32.22 8.70 10.19
N ASN A 364 32.67 9.79 9.57
CA ASN A 364 31.94 11.06 9.55
C ASN A 364 30.92 11.20 8.39
N VAL A 365 30.69 10.13 7.63
CA VAL A 365 29.58 10.04 6.67
C VAL A 365 28.43 9.30 7.34
N ILE A 366 27.34 10.01 7.61
CA ILE A 366 26.14 9.46 8.25
C ILE A 366 24.92 9.60 7.34
N THR A 367 23.87 8.87 7.65
CA THR A 367 22.54 9.03 7.03
C THR A 367 21.73 10.11 7.73
N SER A 368 20.72 10.63 7.03
CA SER A 368 19.73 11.54 7.62
C SER A 368 19.05 11.00 8.88
N LEU A 369 18.79 9.70 8.99
CA LEU A 369 18.15 9.14 10.19
C LEU A 369 19.13 9.04 11.37
N GLU A 370 20.41 8.74 11.12
CA GLU A 370 21.44 8.82 12.17
C GLU A 370 21.61 10.26 12.65
N PHE A 371 21.59 11.23 11.73
CA PHE A 371 21.57 12.65 12.09
C PHE A 371 20.40 13.00 13.02
N GLU A 372 19.17 12.54 12.70
CA GLU A 372 18.00 12.75 13.59
C GLU A 372 18.27 12.22 14.99
N ARG A 373 18.84 11.02 15.09
CA ARG A 373 19.11 10.41 16.40
C ARG A 373 20.17 11.19 17.17
N LEU A 374 21.28 11.58 16.52
CA LEU A 374 22.35 12.35 17.17
C LEU A 374 21.88 13.74 17.62
N ILE A 375 21.03 14.41 16.84
CA ILE A 375 20.56 15.76 17.19
C ILE A 375 19.35 15.75 18.13
N CYS A 376 18.71 14.59 18.34
CA CYS A 376 17.55 14.43 19.20
C CYS A 376 17.94 14.47 20.68
N ALA A 377 17.20 15.25 21.48
CA ALA A 377 17.44 15.38 22.92
C ALA A 377 17.41 14.04 23.67
N SER A 378 16.55 13.11 23.25
CA SER A 378 16.45 11.75 23.82
C SER A 378 17.34 10.72 23.12
N GLY A 379 18.15 11.14 22.15
CA GLY A 379 19.05 10.30 21.38
C GLY A 379 20.33 9.87 22.12
N PRO A 380 21.24 9.15 21.44
CA PRO A 380 22.48 8.61 22.00
C PRO A 380 23.38 9.67 22.63
N THR A 381 23.36 10.90 22.13
CA THR A 381 24.28 11.98 22.49
C THR A 381 23.58 13.13 23.22
N GLY A 382 22.35 12.92 23.70
CA GLY A 382 21.60 13.93 24.46
C GLY A 382 21.25 15.19 23.65
N GLY A 383 21.21 15.09 22.32
CA GLY A 383 20.95 16.21 21.42
C GLY A 383 22.20 17.00 21.02
N HIS A 384 23.38 16.56 21.45
CA HIS A 384 24.66 17.12 20.99
C HIS A 384 25.12 16.39 19.74
N LEU A 385 25.09 17.08 18.60
CA LEU A 385 25.65 16.52 17.37
C LEU A 385 27.18 16.44 17.49
N ILE A 386 27.72 15.25 17.27
CA ILE A 386 29.15 14.95 17.33
C ILE A 386 29.58 14.21 16.08
N ARG A 387 30.84 14.39 15.70
CA ARG A 387 31.54 13.57 14.71
C ARG A 387 31.74 12.15 15.26
N PRO A 388 31.29 11.10 14.56
CA PRO A 388 31.50 9.72 15.03
C PRO A 388 32.98 9.34 15.19
N SER A 389 33.90 9.94 14.43
CA SER A 389 35.32 9.58 14.48
C SER A 389 36.04 9.97 15.78
N ASP A 390 35.69 11.13 16.35
CA ASP A 390 36.47 11.78 17.42
C ASP A 390 35.61 12.40 18.54
N GLY A 391 34.28 12.39 18.41
CA GLY A 391 33.35 12.98 19.37
C GLY A 391 33.30 14.51 19.36
N ALA A 392 34.03 15.18 18.47
CA ALA A 392 34.04 16.64 18.40
C ALA A 392 32.77 17.18 17.74
N THR A 393 32.36 18.40 18.10
CA THR A 393 31.24 19.08 17.43
C THR A 393 31.66 19.53 16.02
N PRO A 394 30.92 19.16 14.96
CA PRO A 394 31.25 19.60 13.60
C PRO A 394 30.97 21.10 13.41
N LYS A 395 31.85 21.79 12.68
CA LYS A 395 31.74 23.22 12.33
C LYS A 395 31.31 23.43 10.88
N LYS A 396 31.49 22.44 10.01
CA LYS A 396 31.01 22.42 8.62
C LYS A 396 30.31 21.11 8.33
N VAL A 397 29.06 21.16 7.89
CA VAL A 397 28.26 19.96 7.56
C VAL A 397 27.72 20.08 6.15
N ALA A 398 27.95 19.05 5.33
CA ALA A 398 27.38 18.94 4.00
C ALA A 398 26.21 17.94 3.96
N PHE A 399 25.08 18.36 3.40
CA PHE A 399 23.93 17.52 3.11
C PHE A 399 23.93 17.14 1.63
N VAL A 400 23.92 15.84 1.36
CA VAL A 400 23.92 15.29 -0.01
C VAL A 400 22.51 14.84 -0.36
N LEU A 401 21.82 15.62 -1.18
CA LEU A 401 20.44 15.33 -1.57
C LEU A 401 20.38 14.26 -2.66
N CYS A 402 19.22 13.60 -2.75
CA CYS A 402 18.96 12.53 -3.70
C CYS A 402 19.97 11.37 -3.59
N ALA A 403 20.44 11.06 -2.38
CA ALA A 403 21.41 10.00 -2.17
C ALA A 403 20.74 8.63 -2.45
N GLY A 404 20.86 8.14 -3.68
CA GLY A 404 20.20 6.93 -4.16
C GLY A 404 18.77 7.14 -4.67
N SER A 405 18.25 8.38 -4.72
CA SER A 405 16.99 8.72 -5.40
C SER A 405 17.26 9.41 -6.73
N ARG A 406 16.31 9.35 -7.67
CA ARG A 406 16.47 9.92 -9.02
C ARG A 406 17.77 9.42 -9.67
N ASP A 407 18.06 8.15 -9.44
CA ASP A 407 19.30 7.50 -9.80
C ASP A 407 19.00 6.29 -10.69
N ASN A 408 19.29 6.43 -11.98
CA ASN A 408 19.08 5.41 -13.01
C ASN A 408 20.32 4.53 -13.24
N THR A 409 21.28 4.49 -12.31
CA THR A 409 22.50 3.66 -12.43
C THR A 409 22.23 2.15 -12.29
N GLY A 410 20.99 1.74 -12.00
CA GLY A 410 20.62 0.36 -11.69
C GLY A 410 20.89 -0.06 -10.23
N VAL A 411 21.62 0.75 -9.46
CA VAL A 411 21.84 0.55 -8.02
C VAL A 411 20.87 1.36 -7.17
N GLY A 412 20.68 2.63 -7.53
CA GLY A 412 19.73 3.52 -6.86
C GLY A 412 18.28 3.33 -7.34
N LYS A 413 17.42 4.26 -6.95
CA LYS A 413 15.99 4.28 -7.29
C LYS A 413 15.69 5.38 -8.32
N PRO A 414 14.91 5.10 -9.37
CA PRO A 414 14.61 6.08 -10.42
C PRO A 414 13.68 7.20 -9.94
N TYR A 415 12.90 6.95 -8.89
CA TYR A 415 11.92 7.89 -8.35
C TYR A 415 12.51 8.86 -7.31
N CYS A 416 11.74 9.90 -7.02
CA CYS A 416 12.02 10.86 -5.96
C CYS A 416 11.42 10.38 -4.62
N SER A 417 12.20 10.43 -3.53
CA SER A 417 11.70 10.16 -2.17
C SER A 417 10.81 11.26 -1.58
N ARG A 418 10.51 12.31 -2.35
CA ARG A 418 9.55 13.38 -2.09
C ARG A 418 9.85 14.33 -0.91
N PHE A 419 10.29 13.83 0.24
CA PHE A 419 10.47 14.63 1.46
C PHE A 419 11.93 14.89 1.86
N CYS A 420 12.90 14.36 1.11
CA CYS A 420 14.33 14.48 1.43
C CYS A 420 14.88 15.91 1.34
N CYS A 421 14.36 16.73 0.41
CA CYS A 421 14.71 18.15 0.37
C CYS A 421 14.30 18.84 1.67
N MET A 422 13.07 18.57 2.14
CA MET A 422 12.49 19.24 3.30
C MET A 422 13.14 18.84 4.62
N TYR A 423 13.46 17.55 4.85
CA TYR A 423 14.19 17.21 6.06
C TYR A 423 15.63 17.76 6.04
N SER A 424 16.27 17.93 4.87
CA SER A 424 17.61 18.50 4.82
C SER A 424 17.61 20.00 5.13
N LEU A 425 16.57 20.72 4.69
CA LEU A 425 16.32 22.10 5.12
C LEU A 425 16.10 22.16 6.64
N LYS A 426 15.31 21.23 7.18
CA LYS A 426 15.09 21.10 8.64
C LYS A 426 16.39 20.80 9.39
N HIS A 427 17.23 19.91 8.88
CA HIS A 427 18.51 19.57 9.50
C HIS A 427 19.46 20.77 9.49
N ALA A 428 19.52 21.53 8.39
CA ALA A 428 20.30 22.77 8.32
C ALA A 428 19.82 23.81 9.33
N HIS A 429 18.50 23.96 9.51
CA HIS A 429 17.94 24.78 10.59
C HIS A 429 18.43 24.32 11.97
N GLN A 430 18.30 23.03 12.28
CA GLN A 430 18.67 22.48 13.60
C GLN A 430 20.17 22.63 13.89
N ILE A 431 21.04 22.57 12.88
CA ILE A 431 22.46 22.89 13.02
C ILE A 431 22.62 24.35 13.41
N THR A 432 22.00 25.26 12.66
CA THR A 432 22.11 26.71 12.90
C THR A 432 21.58 27.10 14.29
N GLU A 433 20.48 26.49 14.71
CA GLU A 433 19.84 26.70 16.01
C GLU A 433 20.71 26.16 17.17
N LYS A 434 21.23 24.94 17.06
CA LYS A 434 21.88 24.23 18.18
C LYS A 434 23.39 24.40 18.24
N ILE A 435 24.03 24.78 17.14
CA ILE A 435 25.50 24.83 17.01
C ILE A 435 25.93 26.20 16.46
N PRO A 436 26.06 27.23 17.32
CA PRO A 436 26.45 28.56 16.88
C PRO A 436 27.75 28.57 16.07
N GLY A 437 27.70 29.19 14.89
CA GLY A 437 28.84 29.30 13.98
C GLY A 437 29.11 28.06 13.12
N CYS A 438 28.30 27.00 13.21
CA CYS A 438 28.37 25.88 12.28
C CYS A 438 27.76 26.27 10.93
N GLN A 439 28.45 25.94 9.83
CA GLN A 439 28.00 26.25 8.47
C GLN A 439 27.42 25.00 7.80
N ALA A 440 26.15 25.08 7.41
CA ALA A 440 25.48 24.06 6.60
C ALA A 440 25.66 24.33 5.10
N TYR A 441 25.90 23.26 4.34
CA TYR A 441 25.96 23.24 2.88
C TYR A 441 24.99 22.19 2.34
N ILE A 442 24.16 22.53 1.37
CA ILE A 442 23.18 21.64 0.75
C ILE A 442 23.57 21.45 -0.72
N PHE A 443 23.99 20.22 -1.07
CA PHE A 443 24.27 19.81 -2.45
C PHE A 443 23.01 19.19 -3.06
N TYR A 444 22.49 19.80 -4.12
CA TYR A 444 21.17 19.45 -4.67
C TYR A 444 21.13 19.50 -6.20
N MET A 445 20.13 18.83 -6.79
CA MET A 445 19.78 19.00 -8.21
C MET A 445 18.63 20.02 -8.36
N ASP A 446 17.54 19.75 -7.65
CA ASP A 446 16.36 20.61 -7.53
C ASP A 446 15.89 20.59 -6.08
N ILE A 447 15.51 21.74 -5.54
CA ILE A 447 14.79 21.81 -4.25
C ILE A 447 13.32 21.56 -4.53
N ARG A 448 12.72 20.59 -3.85
CA ARG A 448 11.32 20.19 -4.00
C ARG A 448 10.51 20.54 -2.75
N SER A 449 10.19 21.82 -2.62
CA SER A 449 9.47 22.49 -1.54
C SER A 449 7.98 22.73 -1.91
N PHE A 450 7.27 21.69 -2.34
CA PHE A 450 5.97 21.83 -3.00
C PHE A 450 4.73 21.89 -2.06
N GLY A 451 4.91 21.66 -0.75
CA GLY A 451 3.83 21.69 0.24
C GLY A 451 3.49 23.10 0.72
N LYS A 452 2.40 23.24 1.49
CA LYS A 452 2.04 24.52 2.12
C LYS A 452 3.14 24.96 3.09
N MET A 453 3.61 26.20 2.97
CA MET A 453 4.73 26.78 3.74
C MET A 453 6.12 26.20 3.41
N TYR A 454 6.27 25.35 2.39
CA TYR A 454 7.53 24.65 2.16
C TYR A 454 8.53 25.55 1.43
N GLU A 455 8.07 26.40 0.52
CA GLU A 455 8.90 27.36 -0.21
C GLU A 455 9.35 28.49 0.73
N GLU A 456 8.44 28.98 1.56
CA GLU A 456 8.73 29.96 2.61
C GLU A 456 9.74 29.40 3.62
N PHE A 457 9.62 28.11 3.95
CA PHE A 457 10.63 27.43 4.77
C PHE A 457 11.98 27.34 4.06
N TYR A 458 12.00 27.04 2.76
CA TYR A 458 13.24 27.07 1.96
C TYR A 458 13.92 28.44 2.00
N TYR A 459 13.19 29.54 1.76
CA TYR A 459 13.73 30.90 1.83
C TYR A 459 14.25 31.24 3.22
N ARG A 460 13.51 30.86 4.26
CA ARG A 460 13.98 31.03 5.64
C ARG A 460 15.34 30.36 5.86
N ILE A 461 15.55 29.14 5.36
CA ILE A 461 16.83 28.43 5.53
C ILE A 461 17.97 29.10 4.74
N GLN A 462 17.66 29.75 3.62
CA GLN A 462 18.62 30.60 2.90
C GLN A 462 19.01 31.83 3.73
N ASP A 463 18.01 32.52 4.33
CA ASP A 463 18.22 33.71 5.16
C ASP A 463 18.97 33.39 6.46
N GLU A 464 18.80 32.19 7.01
CA GLU A 464 19.58 31.67 8.14
C GLU A 464 21.06 31.39 7.78
N GLY A 465 21.44 31.54 6.50
CA GLY A 465 22.83 31.52 6.05
C GLY A 465 23.30 30.18 5.47
N THR A 466 22.40 29.19 5.32
CA THR A 466 22.72 27.91 4.67
C THR A 466 23.16 28.13 3.22
N LYS A 467 24.22 27.45 2.79
CA LYS A 467 24.72 27.55 1.40
C LYS A 467 24.15 26.44 0.54
N PHE A 468 23.67 26.81 -0.64
CA PHE A 468 23.06 25.88 -1.60
C PHE A 468 23.96 25.76 -2.82
N ILE A 469 24.44 24.55 -3.10
CA ILE A 469 25.26 24.22 -4.26
C ILE A 469 24.42 23.36 -5.19
N ARG A 470 24.09 23.90 -6.38
CA ARG A 470 23.35 23.14 -7.39
C ARG A 470 24.33 22.23 -8.11
N GLY A 471 24.54 21.05 -7.55
CA GLY A 471 25.47 20.05 -8.02
C GLY A 471 25.21 18.71 -7.33
N ARG A 472 25.06 17.65 -8.12
CA ARG A 472 25.04 16.29 -7.56
C ARG A 472 26.48 15.92 -7.16
N VAL A 473 26.67 15.51 -5.91
CA VAL A 473 27.99 15.07 -5.41
C VAL A 473 28.45 13.85 -6.20
N ALA A 474 29.65 13.97 -6.78
CA ALA A 474 30.27 12.94 -7.60
C ALA A 474 30.94 11.87 -6.73
N ASN A 475 31.74 12.27 -5.75
CA ASN A 475 32.44 11.37 -4.84
C ASN A 475 32.79 12.08 -3.52
N ILE A 476 33.04 11.31 -2.47
CA ILE A 476 33.54 11.78 -1.18
C ILE A 476 34.84 11.06 -0.86
N LEU A 477 35.85 11.79 -0.39
CA LEU A 477 37.11 11.22 0.11
C LEU A 477 37.36 11.68 1.55
N GLU A 478 38.02 10.84 2.35
CA GLU A 478 38.41 11.17 3.72
C GLU A 478 39.91 11.52 3.80
N ASP A 479 40.24 12.59 4.53
CA ASP A 479 41.61 12.86 4.96
C ASP A 479 41.99 11.92 6.11
N ALA A 480 43.01 11.09 5.89
CA ALA A 480 43.39 10.02 6.82
C ALA A 480 43.86 10.52 8.20
N LYS A 481 44.30 11.79 8.33
CA LYS A 481 44.84 12.35 9.58
C LYS A 481 43.76 13.06 10.39
N THR A 482 42.98 13.90 9.73
CA THR A 482 41.98 14.77 10.36
C THR A 482 40.59 14.14 10.40
N LYS A 483 40.36 13.10 9.60
CA LYS A 483 39.05 12.48 9.36
C LYS A 483 38.02 13.46 8.77
N ASN A 484 38.48 14.58 8.22
CA ASN A 484 37.62 15.51 7.48
C ASN A 484 37.32 14.96 6.09
N LEU A 485 36.24 15.43 5.49
CA LEU A 485 35.71 14.90 4.24
C LEU A 485 35.84 15.94 3.12
N HIS A 486 36.40 15.51 1.99
CA HIS A 486 36.40 16.24 0.73
C HIS A 486 35.17 15.85 -0.09
N VAL A 487 34.28 16.82 -0.32
CA VAL A 487 33.07 16.63 -1.13
C VAL A 487 33.32 17.19 -2.52
N TYR A 488 33.38 16.29 -3.52
CA TYR A 488 33.59 16.66 -4.92
C TYR A 488 32.27 16.78 -5.65
N ALA A 489 32.02 17.93 -6.27
CA ALA A 489 30.84 18.18 -7.09
C ALA A 489 31.16 19.18 -8.21
N GLU A 490 30.17 19.51 -9.03
CA GLU A 490 30.19 20.65 -9.94
C GLU A 490 29.12 21.64 -9.48
N ASP A 491 29.48 22.91 -9.28
CA ASP A 491 28.48 23.96 -9.17
C ASP A 491 27.98 24.30 -10.58
N THR A 492 26.82 23.77 -10.93
CA THR A 492 26.23 23.91 -12.26
C THR A 492 25.75 25.33 -12.56
N LEU A 493 25.61 26.20 -11.55
CA LEU A 493 25.25 27.61 -11.77
C LEU A 493 26.49 28.45 -12.13
N LEU A 494 27.67 28.03 -11.68
CA LEU A 494 28.94 28.69 -11.98
C LEU A 494 29.73 27.97 -13.09
N GLY A 495 29.39 26.72 -13.40
CA GLY A 495 30.14 25.87 -14.33
C GLY A 495 31.54 25.53 -13.81
N GLN A 496 31.69 25.38 -12.50
CA GLN A 496 32.99 25.20 -11.83
C GLN A 496 33.01 23.94 -10.98
N PRO A 497 34.14 23.20 -10.95
CA PRO A 497 34.33 22.11 -10.01
C PRO A 497 34.41 22.64 -8.57
N VAL A 498 33.84 21.89 -7.64
CA VAL A 498 33.84 22.14 -6.20
C VAL A 498 34.60 21.02 -5.51
N ASP A 499 35.63 21.37 -4.74
CA ASP A 499 36.25 20.52 -3.72
C ASP A 499 36.06 21.23 -2.37
N MET A 500 35.15 20.69 -1.55
CA MET A 500 34.77 21.30 -0.28
C MET A 500 35.15 20.41 0.89
N VAL A 501 36.00 20.94 1.78
CA VAL A 501 36.35 20.28 3.03
C VAL A 501 35.31 20.58 4.10
N VAL A 502 34.69 19.51 4.62
CA VAL A 502 33.71 19.55 5.71
C VAL A 502 34.07 18.57 6.83
N ASP A 503 33.49 18.76 8.01
CA ASP A 503 33.76 17.92 9.17
C ASP A 503 32.84 16.69 9.22
N MET A 504 31.67 16.78 8.57
CA MET A 504 30.65 15.73 8.51
C MET A 504 29.84 15.83 7.21
N VAL A 505 29.45 14.67 6.68
CA VAL A 505 28.48 14.56 5.57
C VAL A 505 27.24 13.80 6.03
N VAL A 506 26.07 14.32 5.67
CA VAL A 506 24.77 13.70 5.90
C VAL A 506 24.14 13.31 4.56
N LEU A 507 23.93 12.01 4.35
CA LEU A 507 23.31 11.46 3.14
C LEU A 507 21.79 11.42 3.29
N ALA A 508 21.12 12.20 2.43
CA ALA A 508 19.68 12.21 2.30
C ALA A 508 19.20 11.00 1.48
N ALA A 509 19.27 9.83 2.12
CA ALA A 509 19.09 8.53 1.48
C ALA A 509 17.70 8.36 0.85
N ALA A 510 17.66 7.59 -0.24
CA ALA A 510 16.43 7.11 -0.85
C ALA A 510 15.60 6.31 0.17
N VAL A 511 14.30 6.19 -0.11
CA VAL A 511 13.42 5.30 0.64
C VAL A 511 12.86 4.22 -0.28
N GLU A 512 12.56 3.06 0.28
CA GLU A 512 11.99 1.94 -0.43
C GLU A 512 10.88 1.28 0.41
N PRO A 513 10.02 0.45 -0.20
CA PRO A 513 9.01 -0.30 0.54
C PRO A 513 9.66 -1.12 1.66
N THR A 514 8.96 -1.29 2.78
CA THR A 514 9.55 -1.99 3.93
C THR A 514 9.92 -3.43 3.60
N GLN A 515 10.97 -3.94 4.24
CA GLN A 515 11.41 -5.32 4.07
C GLN A 515 10.31 -6.31 4.45
N GLY A 516 10.10 -7.32 3.60
CA GLY A 516 9.07 -8.34 3.80
C GLY A 516 7.65 -7.87 3.43
N VAL A 517 7.47 -6.65 2.92
CA VAL A 517 6.15 -6.16 2.47
C VAL A 517 5.52 -7.03 1.40
N ASP A 518 6.34 -7.74 0.60
CA ASP A 518 5.88 -8.64 -0.45
C ASP A 518 5.03 -9.79 0.10
N THR A 519 5.40 -10.34 1.26
CA THR A 519 4.62 -11.37 1.96
C THR A 519 3.28 -10.80 2.41
N VAL A 520 3.30 -9.62 3.07
CA VAL A 520 2.10 -8.98 3.61
C VAL A 520 1.12 -8.61 2.49
N ARG A 521 1.58 -7.93 1.43
CA ARG A 521 0.69 -7.54 0.32
C ARG A 521 0.08 -8.76 -0.36
N LYS A 522 0.82 -9.87 -0.49
CA LYS A 522 0.33 -11.10 -1.15
C LYS A 522 -0.77 -11.77 -0.32
N MET A 523 -0.64 -11.81 1.00
CA MET A 523 -1.71 -12.29 1.89
C MET A 523 -3.01 -11.50 1.69
N PHE A 524 -2.93 -10.18 1.53
CA PHE A 524 -4.09 -9.33 1.27
C PHE A 524 -4.46 -9.20 -0.23
N GLY A 525 -3.78 -9.90 -1.13
CA GLY A 525 -4.02 -9.84 -2.58
C GLY A 525 -3.73 -8.47 -3.23
N VAL A 526 -2.91 -7.63 -2.62
CA VAL A 526 -2.62 -6.28 -3.10
C VAL A 526 -1.48 -6.27 -4.13
N SER A 527 -1.74 -5.63 -5.27
CA SER A 527 -0.77 -5.43 -6.34
C SER A 527 0.31 -4.42 -5.96
N CYS A 528 1.45 -4.43 -6.65
CA CYS A 528 2.50 -3.44 -6.49
C CYS A 528 2.93 -2.83 -7.82
N SER A 529 3.40 -1.60 -7.79
CA SER A 529 4.07 -0.93 -8.91
C SER A 529 5.40 -1.61 -9.25
N GLN A 530 5.99 -1.26 -10.39
CA GLN A 530 7.33 -1.74 -10.79
C GLN A 530 8.42 -1.39 -9.76
N ASP A 531 8.21 -0.28 -9.03
CA ASP A 531 9.10 0.19 -7.97
C ASP A 531 8.87 -0.50 -6.61
N GLY A 532 7.90 -1.42 -6.53
CA GLY A 532 7.59 -2.23 -5.35
C GLY A 532 6.57 -1.62 -4.38
N TRP A 533 6.12 -0.38 -4.61
CA TRP A 533 5.08 0.26 -3.78
C TRP A 533 3.72 -0.39 -3.99
N MET A 534 2.89 -0.49 -2.94
CA MET A 534 1.52 -1.02 -3.07
C MET A 534 0.67 -0.11 -3.96
N LEU A 535 -0.11 -0.71 -4.86
CA LEU A 535 -0.85 0.00 -5.90
C LEU A 535 -2.26 0.34 -5.44
N GLU A 536 -2.61 1.62 -5.51
CA GLU A 536 -3.97 2.10 -5.37
C GLU A 536 -4.87 1.64 -6.54
N ALA A 537 -6.18 1.66 -6.33
CA ALA A 537 -7.16 1.29 -7.36
C ALA A 537 -7.14 2.27 -8.53
N HIS A 538 -7.05 3.58 -8.24
CA HIS A 538 -6.84 4.59 -9.27
C HIS A 538 -6.15 5.84 -8.69
N PRO A 539 -5.08 6.37 -9.33
CA PRO A 539 -4.27 7.46 -8.77
C PRO A 539 -5.02 8.73 -8.36
N LYS A 540 -6.19 8.99 -8.96
CA LYS A 540 -6.99 10.21 -8.74
C LYS A 540 -8.39 9.97 -8.18
N LEU A 541 -8.97 8.81 -8.48
CA LEU A 541 -10.40 8.56 -8.21
C LEU A 541 -10.59 7.69 -6.97
N ASN A 542 -9.60 6.85 -6.67
CA ASN A 542 -9.61 6.00 -5.50
C ASN A 542 -8.16 5.78 -5.02
N PRO A 543 -7.51 6.84 -4.50
CA PRO A 543 -6.10 6.80 -4.09
C PRO A 543 -5.85 6.06 -2.77
N CYS A 544 -6.92 5.76 -2.01
CA CYS A 544 -6.84 5.02 -0.76
C CYS A 544 -7.28 3.56 -0.90
N GLY A 545 -8.15 3.22 -1.86
CA GLY A 545 -8.57 1.85 -2.11
C GLY A 545 -7.55 1.06 -2.92
N THR A 546 -7.65 -0.26 -2.89
CA THR A 546 -6.90 -1.18 -3.76
C THR A 546 -7.84 -1.88 -4.73
N THR A 547 -7.29 -2.66 -5.67
CA THR A 547 -8.11 -3.55 -6.52
C THR A 547 -8.74 -4.70 -5.73
N THR A 548 -8.29 -4.95 -4.49
CA THR A 548 -8.90 -5.92 -3.58
C THR A 548 -9.96 -5.20 -2.75
N ALA A 549 -11.22 -5.53 -3.00
CA ALA A 549 -12.34 -4.97 -2.25
C ALA A 549 -12.16 -5.17 -0.73
N GLY A 550 -12.39 -4.12 0.06
CA GLY A 550 -12.26 -4.14 1.51
C GLY A 550 -10.84 -3.94 2.03
N VAL A 551 -9.83 -3.82 1.16
CA VAL A 551 -8.44 -3.52 1.52
C VAL A 551 -8.03 -2.14 1.01
N PHE A 552 -7.51 -1.32 1.92
CA PHE A 552 -7.15 0.09 1.69
C PHE A 552 -5.67 0.34 2.07
N LEU A 553 -5.13 1.48 1.65
CA LEU A 553 -3.75 1.90 1.87
C LEU A 553 -3.71 3.23 2.62
N ALA A 554 -2.78 3.36 3.57
CA ALA A 554 -2.53 4.61 4.27
C ALA A 554 -1.02 4.85 4.47
N GLY A 555 -0.53 5.99 4.01
CA GLY A 555 0.84 6.42 4.26
C GLY A 555 1.86 5.92 3.24
N VAL A 556 3.10 5.77 3.69
CA VAL A 556 4.27 5.61 2.80
C VAL A 556 4.30 4.25 2.09
N CYS A 557 3.56 3.25 2.57
CA CYS A 557 3.45 1.93 1.92
C CYS A 557 2.95 2.00 0.46
N GLN A 558 2.17 3.04 0.11
CA GLN A 558 1.68 3.33 -1.24
C GLN A 558 2.68 4.14 -2.08
N GLY A 559 3.61 4.85 -1.44
CA GLY A 559 4.62 5.67 -2.10
C GLY A 559 5.16 6.80 -1.20
N PRO A 560 6.35 7.36 -1.51
CA PRO A 560 6.99 8.37 -0.68
C PRO A 560 6.10 9.59 -0.42
N LYS A 561 5.92 9.97 0.85
CA LYS A 561 5.14 11.13 1.30
C LYS A 561 5.54 11.57 2.71
N ASP A 562 5.28 12.84 3.02
CA ASP A 562 5.55 13.41 4.34
C ASP A 562 4.42 13.12 5.35
N ILE A 563 4.55 13.67 6.55
CA ILE A 563 3.62 13.42 7.67
C ILE A 563 2.22 13.98 7.37
N PRO A 564 2.03 15.25 6.96
CA PRO A 564 0.70 15.78 6.65
C PRO A 564 -0.05 14.96 5.59
N ASP A 565 0.62 14.61 4.49
CA ASP A 565 0.00 13.79 3.44
C ASP A 565 -0.33 12.38 3.92
N THR A 566 0.50 11.82 4.79
CA THR A 566 0.26 10.50 5.40
C THR A 566 -0.99 10.54 6.30
N VAL A 567 -1.13 11.57 7.12
CA VAL A 567 -2.29 11.76 8.01
C VAL A 567 -3.56 11.98 7.19
N ALA A 568 -3.54 12.84 6.18
CA ALA A 568 -4.68 13.08 5.31
C ALA A 568 -5.10 11.82 4.53
N GLN A 569 -4.14 11.03 4.03
CA GLN A 569 -4.46 9.77 3.37
C GLN A 569 -5.06 8.75 4.34
N ALA A 570 -4.59 8.72 5.59
CA ALA A 570 -5.12 7.84 6.63
C ALA A 570 -6.57 8.19 6.99
N GLU A 571 -6.91 9.46 7.13
CA GLU A 571 -8.29 9.94 7.30
C GLU A 571 -9.18 9.50 6.13
N GLY A 572 -8.69 9.66 4.89
CA GLY A 572 -9.39 9.20 3.68
C GLY A 572 -9.57 7.68 3.63
N ALA A 573 -8.56 6.92 4.05
CA ALA A 573 -8.62 5.46 4.12
C ALA A 573 -9.59 4.97 5.20
N ALA A 574 -9.60 5.60 6.38
CA ALA A 574 -10.56 5.33 7.45
C ALA A 574 -12.00 5.61 6.99
N SER A 575 -12.23 6.74 6.32
CA SER A 575 -13.53 7.07 5.74
C SER A 575 -13.98 5.99 4.76
N ALA A 576 -13.14 5.64 3.78
CA ALA A 576 -13.47 4.62 2.77
C ALA A 576 -13.69 3.22 3.38
N ALA A 577 -12.89 2.84 4.38
CA ALA A 577 -13.02 1.57 5.09
C ALA A 577 -14.26 1.49 5.98
N SER A 578 -14.76 2.63 6.46
CA SER A 578 -15.98 2.71 7.29
C SER A 578 -17.27 2.53 6.49
N ILE A 579 -17.28 2.86 5.19
CA ILE A 579 -18.47 2.78 4.33
C ILE A 579 -19.10 1.37 4.34
N PRO A 580 -18.38 0.29 3.96
CA PRO A 580 -18.98 -1.04 3.96
C PRO A 580 -19.41 -1.49 5.36
N ILE A 581 -18.69 -1.07 6.41
CA ILE A 581 -19.01 -1.41 7.81
C ILE A 581 -20.34 -0.78 8.23
N HIS A 582 -20.54 0.52 8.00
CA HIS A 582 -21.78 1.19 8.35
C HIS A 582 -22.97 0.79 7.46
N MET A 583 -22.71 0.42 6.20
CA MET A 583 -23.74 -0.16 5.34
C MET A 583 -24.22 -1.52 5.84
N GLY A 584 -23.41 -2.22 6.65
CA GLY A 584 -23.74 -3.52 7.26
C GLY A 584 -23.81 -4.70 6.29
N LYS A 585 -23.75 -4.42 4.98
CA LYS A 585 -23.72 -5.41 3.91
C LYS A 585 -22.97 -4.88 2.70
N VAL A 586 -22.36 -5.78 1.95
CA VAL A 586 -21.73 -5.49 0.64
C VAL A 586 -22.28 -6.43 -0.41
N GLU A 587 -22.44 -5.91 -1.62
CA GLU A 587 -22.79 -6.72 -2.79
C GLU A 587 -21.54 -7.40 -3.33
N LEU A 588 -21.64 -8.71 -3.50
CA LEU A 588 -20.63 -9.52 -4.17
C LEU A 588 -20.85 -9.46 -5.67
N GLU A 589 -19.74 -9.40 -6.39
CA GLU A 589 -19.74 -9.57 -7.84
C GLU A 589 -20.25 -10.98 -8.21
N PRO A 590 -21.31 -11.10 -9.02
CA PRO A 590 -22.00 -12.37 -9.29
C PRO A 590 -21.34 -13.22 -10.39
N TYR A 591 -20.02 -13.05 -10.62
CA TYR A 591 -19.24 -13.84 -11.58
C TYR A 591 -18.42 -14.96 -10.90
N PHE A 592 -19.00 -15.61 -9.90
CA PHE A 592 -18.39 -16.74 -9.21
C PHE A 592 -18.54 -18.06 -9.98
N ALA A 593 -17.82 -19.08 -9.53
CA ALA A 593 -17.91 -20.43 -10.09
C ALA A 593 -19.23 -21.09 -9.70
N GLN A 594 -19.87 -21.80 -10.62
CA GLN A 594 -21.02 -22.64 -10.33
C GLN A 594 -20.77 -24.08 -10.77
N CYS A 595 -21.40 -25.02 -10.08
CA CYS A 595 -21.34 -26.44 -10.39
C CYS A 595 -22.70 -26.91 -10.91
N ILE A 596 -22.70 -27.51 -12.10
CA ILE A 596 -23.84 -28.27 -12.65
C ILE A 596 -23.80 -29.65 -12.01
N GLU A 597 -24.56 -29.85 -10.94
CA GLU A 597 -24.54 -31.03 -10.09
C GLU A 597 -24.76 -32.33 -10.89
N GLU A 598 -25.61 -32.30 -11.91
CA GLU A 598 -25.92 -33.46 -12.74
C GLU A 598 -24.70 -33.96 -13.52
N LYS A 599 -23.83 -33.03 -13.95
CA LYS A 599 -22.57 -33.32 -14.66
C LYS A 599 -21.41 -33.61 -13.71
N CYS A 600 -21.54 -33.26 -12.43
CA CYS A 600 -20.47 -33.44 -11.46
C CYS A 600 -20.30 -34.92 -11.10
N ALA A 601 -19.09 -35.43 -11.31
CA ALA A 601 -18.71 -36.79 -10.92
C ALA A 601 -18.09 -36.88 -9.51
N GLY A 602 -18.03 -35.77 -8.76
CA GLY A 602 -17.45 -35.75 -7.42
C GLY A 602 -15.94 -36.02 -7.35
N CYS A 603 -15.19 -35.82 -8.45
CA CYS A 603 -13.78 -36.22 -8.55
C CYS A 603 -12.79 -35.44 -7.65
N GLY A 604 -13.21 -34.30 -7.08
CA GLY A 604 -12.41 -33.50 -6.15
C GLY A 604 -11.22 -32.74 -6.76
N MET A 605 -10.90 -32.89 -8.05
CA MET A 605 -9.70 -32.30 -8.64
C MET A 605 -9.65 -30.77 -8.55
N CYS A 606 -10.81 -30.11 -8.54
CA CYS A 606 -10.91 -28.66 -8.47
C CYS A 606 -10.70 -28.09 -7.05
N VAL A 607 -10.80 -28.90 -5.98
CA VAL A 607 -10.66 -28.43 -4.58
C VAL A 607 -9.31 -27.74 -4.39
N ASN A 608 -8.23 -28.45 -4.72
CA ASN A 608 -6.85 -27.98 -4.51
C ASN A 608 -6.42 -26.88 -5.51
N LEU A 609 -7.26 -26.53 -6.49
CA LEU A 609 -7.00 -25.44 -7.42
C LEU A 609 -7.50 -24.09 -6.90
N CYS A 610 -8.39 -24.09 -5.91
CA CYS A 610 -8.93 -22.87 -5.36
C CYS A 610 -8.01 -22.34 -4.26
N PRO A 611 -7.34 -21.18 -4.44
CA PRO A 611 -6.50 -20.59 -3.40
C PRO A 611 -7.31 -19.96 -2.25
N TYR A 612 -8.64 -19.99 -2.35
CA TYR A 612 -9.57 -19.35 -1.40
C TYR A 612 -10.43 -20.36 -0.65
N SER A 613 -10.20 -21.67 -0.85
CA SER A 613 -10.98 -22.74 -0.23
C SER A 613 -12.49 -22.54 -0.41
N ALA A 614 -12.90 -22.17 -1.63
CA ALA A 614 -14.30 -21.91 -1.99
C ALA A 614 -15.03 -23.17 -2.50
N LEU A 615 -14.34 -24.31 -2.60
CA LEU A 615 -14.83 -25.53 -3.24
C LEU A 615 -14.73 -26.69 -2.26
N ASP A 616 -15.86 -27.33 -1.96
CA ASP A 616 -15.94 -28.45 -1.03
C ASP A 616 -16.76 -29.58 -1.64
N LEU A 617 -16.33 -30.83 -1.45
CA LEU A 617 -17.15 -31.99 -1.79
C LEU A 617 -18.20 -32.20 -0.71
N ILE A 618 -19.47 -32.29 -1.12
CA ILE A 618 -20.58 -32.59 -0.24
C ILE A 618 -21.33 -33.83 -0.72
N GLU A 619 -21.95 -34.55 0.22
CA GLU A 619 -22.93 -35.58 -0.09
C GLU A 619 -24.30 -34.92 -0.29
N LYS A 620 -24.91 -35.14 -1.45
CA LYS A 620 -26.25 -34.67 -1.79
C LYS A 620 -26.98 -35.74 -2.59
N ASP A 621 -28.17 -36.13 -2.14
CA ASP A 621 -29.01 -37.14 -2.79
C ASP A 621 -28.29 -38.48 -3.07
N GLY A 622 -27.38 -38.89 -2.16
CA GLY A 622 -26.61 -40.13 -2.28
C GLY A 622 -25.47 -40.09 -3.30
N ARG A 623 -25.10 -38.90 -3.78
CA ARG A 623 -23.94 -38.65 -4.64
C ARG A 623 -23.02 -37.63 -4.01
N THR A 624 -21.72 -37.85 -4.15
CA THR A 624 -20.72 -36.82 -3.90
C THR A 624 -20.72 -35.81 -5.05
N VAL A 625 -20.98 -34.54 -4.75
CA VAL A 625 -20.97 -33.43 -5.72
C VAL A 625 -20.15 -32.27 -5.20
N MET A 626 -19.67 -31.42 -6.12
CA MET A 626 -18.91 -30.23 -5.76
C MET A 626 -19.86 -29.09 -5.37
N HIS A 627 -19.66 -28.51 -4.20
CA HIS A 627 -20.32 -27.30 -3.72
C HIS A 627 -19.39 -26.11 -3.84
N VAL A 628 -19.93 -24.96 -4.26
CA VAL A 628 -19.20 -23.70 -4.30
C VAL A 628 -19.72 -22.76 -3.22
N THR A 629 -18.85 -22.37 -2.29
CA THR A 629 -19.14 -21.27 -1.36
C THR A 629 -18.93 -19.96 -2.10
N GLU A 630 -20.01 -19.42 -2.63
CA GLU A 630 -20.02 -18.24 -3.52
C GLU A 630 -19.25 -17.05 -2.93
N ALA A 631 -19.43 -16.79 -1.63
CA ALA A 631 -18.80 -15.66 -0.96
C ALA A 631 -17.27 -15.76 -0.87
N LYS A 632 -16.73 -16.98 -0.85
CA LYS A 632 -15.28 -17.23 -0.90
C LYS A 632 -14.73 -17.19 -2.32
N CYS A 633 -15.56 -17.40 -3.34
CA CYS A 633 -15.12 -17.45 -4.73
C CYS A 633 -14.78 -16.04 -5.25
N LYS A 634 -13.53 -15.83 -5.67
CA LYS A 634 -13.08 -14.55 -6.26
C LYS A 634 -13.22 -14.47 -7.77
N GLY A 635 -13.89 -15.45 -8.39
CA GLY A 635 -14.10 -15.45 -9.84
C GLY A 635 -12.84 -15.67 -10.69
N CYS A 636 -11.77 -16.29 -10.16
CA CYS A 636 -10.49 -16.41 -10.89
C CYS A 636 -10.53 -17.33 -12.12
N GLY A 637 -11.52 -18.22 -12.22
CA GLY A 637 -11.72 -19.09 -13.37
C GLY A 637 -10.91 -20.38 -13.40
N THR A 638 -9.94 -20.58 -12.49
CA THR A 638 -9.06 -21.75 -12.49
C THR A 638 -9.81 -23.09 -12.45
N CYS A 639 -10.81 -23.21 -11.56
CA CYS A 639 -11.57 -24.45 -11.42
C CYS A 639 -12.47 -24.75 -12.63
N GLY A 640 -13.07 -23.71 -13.23
CA GLY A 640 -13.89 -23.84 -14.43
C GLY A 640 -13.08 -24.23 -15.65
N GLY A 641 -11.91 -23.60 -15.85
CA GLY A 641 -10.99 -23.94 -16.94
C GLY A 641 -10.38 -25.34 -16.83
N PHE A 642 -10.27 -25.89 -15.62
CA PHE A 642 -9.69 -27.20 -15.38
C PHE A 642 -10.72 -28.36 -15.39
N CYS A 643 -12.00 -28.09 -15.11
CA CYS A 643 -12.99 -29.14 -14.86
C CYS A 643 -13.13 -30.10 -16.07
N PRO A 644 -12.69 -31.37 -15.98
CA PRO A 644 -12.66 -32.26 -17.14
C PRO A 644 -14.06 -32.66 -17.61
N GLY A 645 -15.02 -32.71 -16.69
CA GLY A 645 -16.42 -32.99 -17.01
C GLY A 645 -17.22 -31.77 -17.48
N GLY A 646 -16.61 -30.58 -17.51
CA GLY A 646 -17.31 -29.32 -17.81
C GLY A 646 -18.48 -29.04 -16.84
N ALA A 647 -18.41 -29.59 -15.62
CA ALA A 647 -19.43 -29.42 -14.59
C ALA A 647 -19.30 -28.07 -13.88
N ILE A 648 -18.07 -27.56 -13.73
CA ILE A 648 -17.83 -26.23 -13.18
C ILE A 648 -17.70 -25.24 -14.32
N TYR A 649 -18.43 -24.13 -14.22
CA TYR A 649 -18.32 -23.02 -15.16
C TYR A 649 -18.26 -21.69 -14.40
N MET A 650 -17.76 -20.66 -15.06
CA MET A 650 -17.69 -19.31 -14.50
C MET A 650 -18.82 -18.46 -15.05
N GLN A 651 -19.66 -17.93 -14.17
CA GLN A 651 -20.66 -16.94 -14.59
C GLN A 651 -19.94 -15.74 -15.21
N HIS A 652 -20.52 -15.15 -16.26
CA HIS A 652 -19.95 -14.03 -17.04
C HIS A 652 -18.67 -14.34 -17.86
N PHE A 653 -18.10 -15.55 -17.70
CA PHE A 653 -16.92 -16.04 -18.44
C PHE A 653 -17.09 -17.53 -18.80
N THR A 654 -18.25 -17.89 -19.33
CA THR A 654 -18.55 -19.27 -19.71
C THR A 654 -17.71 -19.71 -20.91
N THR A 655 -17.43 -21.00 -21.06
CA THR A 655 -16.69 -21.51 -22.22
C THR A 655 -17.32 -21.07 -23.56
N PRO A 656 -18.66 -21.13 -23.75
CA PRO A 656 -19.29 -20.59 -24.97
C PRO A 656 -19.03 -19.09 -25.19
N GLN A 657 -19.05 -18.28 -24.12
CA GLN A 657 -18.75 -16.83 -24.22
C GLN A 657 -17.30 -16.58 -24.67
N ILE A 658 -16.33 -17.29 -24.09
CA ILE A 658 -14.91 -17.14 -24.45
C ILE A 658 -14.63 -17.68 -25.86
N VAL A 659 -15.21 -18.80 -26.24
CA VAL A 659 -15.07 -19.35 -27.59
C VAL A 659 -15.67 -18.39 -28.62
N ALA A 660 -16.84 -17.81 -28.36
CA ALA A 660 -17.42 -16.80 -29.25
C ALA A 660 -16.50 -15.60 -29.46
N GLN A 661 -15.79 -15.13 -28.42
CA GLN A 661 -14.77 -14.09 -28.55
C GLN A 661 -13.60 -14.50 -29.46
N ILE A 662 -13.09 -15.72 -29.28
CA ILE A 662 -11.96 -16.25 -30.07
C ILE A 662 -12.37 -16.43 -31.53
N ASP A 663 -13.50 -17.09 -31.76
CA ASP A 663 -14.02 -17.35 -33.10
C ASP A 663 -14.34 -16.03 -33.82
N ALA A 664 -14.85 -15.03 -33.09
CA ALA A 664 -15.11 -13.72 -33.65
C ALA A 664 -13.82 -13.05 -34.11
N PHE A 665 -12.70 -13.25 -33.40
CA PHE A 665 -11.41 -12.76 -33.87
C PHE A 665 -10.91 -13.51 -35.11
N LEU A 666 -10.92 -14.85 -35.07
CA LEU A 666 -10.29 -15.69 -36.10
C LEU A 666 -11.10 -15.81 -37.40
N LEU A 667 -12.43 -15.79 -37.31
CA LEU A 667 -13.33 -16.00 -38.45
C LEU A 667 -13.83 -14.69 -39.07
N GLY A 668 -13.31 -13.54 -38.64
CA GLY A 668 -13.67 -12.24 -39.23
C GLY A 668 -15.14 -11.82 -39.05
N GLY A 669 -15.94 -12.58 -38.30
CA GLY A 669 -17.39 -12.38 -38.16
C GLY A 669 -18.27 -13.24 -39.07
N GLU A 670 -17.73 -14.29 -39.71
CA GLU A 670 -18.49 -15.31 -40.46
C GLU A 670 -19.27 -16.29 -39.55
N GLN A 671 -19.79 -15.82 -38.42
CA GLN A 671 -20.53 -16.62 -37.42
C GLN A 671 -22.05 -16.59 -37.64
#